data_AF-A0A2Z3DEU5-F1
#
_entry.id   AF-A0A2Z3DEU5-F1
#
_cell.length_a   1.000
_cell.length_b   1.000
_cell.length_c   1.000
_cell.angle_alpha   90.00
_cell.angle_beta   90.00
_cell.angle_gamma   90.00
#
_symmetry.space_group_name_H-M   'P 1'
#
loop_
_entity.id
_entity.type
_entity.pdbx_description
1 polymer ?
#
loop_
_entity_poly.entity_id
_entity_poly.type
_entity_poly.pdbx_seq_one_letter_code
_entity_poly.pdbx_strand_id
1 'polypeptide(L)'
;MKKFKKLLEISRYPLSYWRGMKFYRNRDWDRASIYFKKAVNVMPMHPQSNFKLGMCYFKQRKWELAYQFISVAVDLLPSKEEWKVQLYQSQLKLNNINGIKLTTSASLIEEELIRKRLETEKPTGKLYARLAELLHKQGKSWQEVDALQKAVELSPKNAQLYRRLGESLETMKRYEEAAFAYKTAIKLKGNKADYELFYQYGFCLEKIDAKQEDIIQAYTLAIEKDDIDDSKKFGIGAIHERKGRWSEATDAYLTSFSNNPSNGELCYRVGFAYQRCYDWDNAERYYLLALKLDTSNPNWYYQVGFVREKKGAFLEATEYYKYATNKKYTPYWMYRLGLCLTKANKHKEATLAFLKTKKSFKEEHLEESELSIFLDDNKIDKLQEKLSLDYSNLELWHKLSNIYFSRGDLVNAEKHFYQILLRTNEYNSDLYYKYGLILAKLGNFKRAARFLRNCRQIQTLHGLPDRKFNNDEGFRQAAIYSEYYDVLNVNKKIILFESFSGVAMSCNPLAIFLEMKKDSRFDNFLFVWVINDITTVSDEYKKHQNVVFVQKDSDLYLRYLCHAYYLVNNATFPPYFTRKKEQKYLNTWHGTPWKTLGKDIKNSFMELKNSQRNFLQSTHMLSPNPHTTWVLADRYDIKEIYLGKFLEAGYPRIDLTLNISDDRKSELRRTLNIDPTKKVVLYAPTWRGTLGSPEVEADKLISEIKALKDLGINLLFRGHYFVQKNAYESGIEQYIVPEFINTNELLSIVDILITDYSSIGFDYMATGRPIVYYIDDYEEYKADRGLYFDYDKLPGEMATNINELKKAILNEVSSPKAHSLYPQAQKEFTPYENGQVSSRVINWFIHGLSDENEINISSQEKKSILIFGGEFLPNGITTSIINLLNNIDYKKYTVSLLIDPNAISKEEKRLAQFARVSPKVNIIPRVGRMNRSIEDDWVEAKANQYKFVPKNFRAYFERAYNKEFRRIVGYSKFDALVEFTGYSRFWAYLLGSAKIKNVVRTIYQHNDKYGEWTLRFPYLENTFSIYYMYDHLMSVSKPTMDLNIKNLCERFSLDINKFDYCDNVQDPESTIIKSKEELSTEDEKYFENCKGKIFINLARLSPEKDQAKLIRSFRILVNKYPNSRLLILGDGPLYNDLSNLIKELNLESNVFLVGIRFNPFPFLKRADCFVLSSNHEGQPMTLFEAMILEKPIIATDIVGSRSALEGRPGHLVPNSEEGLYQGLSDFIEGKLHFSHFDYNSYQNSALNMFYSKILSK
;
A
#
# COMPACT_ATOMS: atom_id res chain seq x y z
N MET A 1 22.57 11.29 58.38
CA MET A 1 22.12 11.09 56.98
C MET A 1 20.75 10.42 56.80
N LYS A 2 20.45 9.24 57.35
CA LYS A 2 19.12 8.57 57.18
C LYS A 2 17.91 9.41 57.63
N LYS A 3 18.02 10.15 58.75
CA LYS A 3 16.96 11.09 59.21
C LYS A 3 16.81 12.33 58.30
N PHE A 4 17.91 12.83 57.73
CA PHE A 4 17.91 13.98 56.82
C PHE A 4 17.34 13.63 55.43
N LYS A 5 17.67 12.43 54.90
CA LYS A 5 17.03 11.87 53.69
C LYS A 5 15.51 11.68 53.87
N LYS A 6 15.08 11.24 55.06
CA LYS A 6 13.66 11.07 55.40
C LYS A 6 12.92 12.41 55.52
N LEU A 7 13.56 13.46 56.02
CA LEU A 7 13.02 14.83 56.08
C LEU A 7 12.90 15.48 54.68
N LEU A 8 13.87 15.24 53.79
CA LEU A 8 13.83 15.66 52.38
C LEU A 8 12.80 14.88 51.54
N GLU A 9 12.50 13.63 51.86
CA GLU A 9 11.38 12.89 51.25
C GLU A 9 10.02 13.39 51.74
N ILE A 10 9.90 13.85 52.99
CA ILE A 10 8.65 14.36 53.55
C ILE A 10 8.28 15.74 52.96
N SER A 11 9.24 16.57 52.59
CA SER A 11 8.98 17.88 51.97
C SER A 11 8.61 17.83 50.48
N ARG A 12 8.82 16.69 49.81
CA ARG A 12 8.54 16.51 48.37
C ARG A 12 7.13 15.97 48.05
N TYR A 13 6.37 15.54 49.06
CA TYR A 13 5.08 14.88 48.89
C TYR A 13 4.03 15.54 49.80
N PRO A 14 2.79 15.78 49.33
CA PRO A 14 1.72 16.33 50.18
C PRO A 14 1.47 15.43 51.41
N LEU A 15 1.17 16.01 52.58
CA LEU A 15 0.89 15.23 53.80
C LEU A 15 -0.26 14.22 53.60
N SER A 16 -1.22 14.58 52.76
CA SER A 16 -2.34 13.74 52.32
C SER A 16 -1.90 12.52 51.51
N TYR A 17 -0.79 12.58 50.76
CA TYR A 17 -0.22 11.42 50.04
C TYR A 17 0.20 10.31 51.00
N TRP A 18 0.90 10.66 52.08
CA TRP A 18 1.35 9.68 53.08
C TRP A 18 0.18 9.05 53.86
N ARG A 19 -0.85 9.85 54.17
CA ARG A 19 -2.10 9.33 54.75
C ARG A 19 -2.80 8.38 53.78
N GLY A 20 -2.85 8.71 52.49
CA GLY A 20 -3.36 7.83 51.44
C GLY A 20 -2.60 6.52 51.35
N MET A 21 -1.27 6.55 51.41
CA MET A 21 -0.42 5.36 51.39
C MET A 21 -0.67 4.42 52.58
N LYS A 22 -1.05 4.92 53.76
CA LYS A 22 -1.43 4.10 54.91
C LYS A 22 -2.66 3.24 54.60
N PHE A 23 -3.71 3.84 54.04
CA PHE A 23 -4.91 3.11 53.63
C PHE A 23 -4.68 2.22 52.40
N TYR A 24 -3.87 2.68 51.45
CA TYR A 24 -3.50 1.92 50.26
C TYR A 24 -2.77 0.61 50.60
N ARG A 25 -1.87 0.62 51.59
CA ARG A 25 -1.18 -0.58 52.08
C ARG A 25 -2.13 -1.59 52.73
N ASN A 26 -3.20 -1.09 53.38
CA ASN A 26 -4.25 -1.91 53.98
C ASN A 26 -5.32 -2.34 52.97
N ARG A 27 -5.13 -2.06 51.67
CA ARG A 27 -6.08 -2.35 50.58
C ARG A 27 -7.46 -1.69 50.74
N ASP A 28 -7.53 -0.62 51.52
CA ASP A 28 -8.74 0.20 51.67
C ASP A 28 -8.73 1.29 50.59
N TRP A 29 -9.20 0.91 49.40
CA TRP A 29 -9.12 1.75 48.20
C TRP A 29 -10.01 2.99 48.30
N ASP A 30 -11.15 2.89 48.99
CA ASP A 30 -12.13 3.98 49.16
C ASP A 30 -11.59 5.10 50.02
N ARG A 31 -11.00 4.77 51.19
CA ARG A 31 -10.34 5.80 52.00
C ARG A 31 -9.05 6.27 51.35
N ALA A 32 -8.28 5.38 50.73
CA ALA A 32 -7.05 5.78 50.04
C ALA A 32 -7.30 6.78 48.91
N SER A 33 -8.35 6.59 48.09
CA SER A 33 -8.65 7.50 46.97
C SER A 33 -9.03 8.90 47.46
N ILE A 34 -9.75 9.02 48.59
CA ILE A 34 -10.08 10.33 49.19
C ILE A 34 -8.81 11.11 49.54
N TYR A 35 -7.84 10.45 50.17
CA TYR A 35 -6.60 11.10 50.57
C TYR A 35 -5.67 11.39 49.39
N PHE A 36 -5.57 10.50 48.39
CA PHE A 36 -4.82 10.79 47.17
C PHE A 36 -5.48 11.89 46.33
N LYS A 37 -6.81 11.98 46.29
CA LYS A 37 -7.53 13.09 45.65
C LYS A 37 -7.23 14.41 46.34
N LYS A 38 -7.20 14.44 47.68
CA LYS A 38 -6.72 15.62 48.43
C LYS A 38 -5.26 15.96 48.12
N ALA A 39 -4.40 14.95 47.88
CA ALA A 39 -3.01 15.18 47.49
C ALA A 39 -2.88 15.76 46.07
N VAL A 40 -3.66 15.26 45.11
CA VAL A 40 -3.71 15.79 43.73
C VAL A 40 -4.30 17.21 43.71
N ASN A 41 -5.35 17.50 44.49
CA ASN A 41 -5.91 18.85 44.55
C ASN A 41 -4.93 19.90 45.08
N VAL A 42 -4.06 19.52 46.03
CA VAL A 42 -3.03 20.40 46.58
C VAL A 42 -1.84 20.54 45.62
N MET A 43 -1.50 19.46 44.89
CA MET A 43 -0.37 19.45 43.96
C MET A 43 -0.72 18.66 42.69
N PRO A 44 -1.39 19.30 41.71
CA PRO A 44 -1.92 18.61 40.52
C PRO A 44 -0.86 17.98 39.63
N MET A 45 0.33 18.57 39.57
CA MET A 45 1.46 18.10 38.75
C MET A 45 2.34 17.07 39.48
N HIS A 46 1.88 16.49 40.59
CA HIS A 46 2.66 15.51 41.34
C HIS A 46 2.46 14.07 40.79
N PRO A 47 3.45 13.46 40.12
CA PRO A 47 3.26 12.23 39.34
C PRO A 47 2.79 11.04 40.18
N GLN A 48 3.37 10.82 41.37
CA GLN A 48 3.05 9.67 42.22
C GLN A 48 1.65 9.78 42.85
N SER A 49 1.16 11.00 43.12
CA SER A 49 -0.19 11.21 43.67
C SER A 49 -1.25 10.88 42.63
N ASN A 50 -1.06 11.35 41.39
CA ASN A 50 -1.91 11.03 40.26
C ASN A 50 -1.92 9.52 39.98
N PHE A 51 -0.73 8.89 39.95
CA PHE A 51 -0.63 7.45 39.72
C PHE A 51 -1.36 6.63 40.80
N LYS A 52 -1.16 6.97 42.09
CA LYS A 52 -1.82 6.24 43.19
C LYS A 52 -3.33 6.47 43.25
N LEU A 53 -3.79 7.69 42.94
CA LEU A 53 -5.23 7.97 42.81
C LEU A 53 -5.87 7.16 41.69
N GLY A 54 -5.26 7.19 40.50
CA GLY A 54 -5.71 6.40 39.36
C GLY A 54 -5.69 4.90 39.64
N MET A 55 -4.72 4.41 40.42
CA MET A 55 -4.68 3.02 40.88
C MET A 55 -5.81 2.66 41.85
N CYS A 56 -6.21 3.55 42.76
CA CYS A 56 -7.39 3.31 43.59
C CYS A 56 -8.65 3.19 42.72
N TYR A 57 -8.81 4.09 41.74
CA TYR A 57 -9.93 4.01 40.79
C TYR A 57 -9.92 2.73 39.95
N PHE A 58 -8.72 2.27 39.54
CA PHE A 58 -8.57 1.00 38.84
C PHE A 58 -9.04 -0.18 39.72
N LYS A 59 -8.66 -0.23 41.00
CA LYS A 59 -9.10 -1.28 41.94
C LYS A 59 -10.60 -1.20 42.26
N GLN A 60 -11.18 0.00 42.22
CA GLN A 60 -12.62 0.25 42.35
C GLN A 60 -13.41 -0.01 41.06
N ARG A 61 -12.77 -0.42 39.97
CA ARG A 61 -13.38 -0.63 38.65
C ARG A 61 -13.97 0.64 38.00
N LYS A 62 -13.44 1.82 38.35
CA LYS A 62 -13.77 3.12 37.75
C LYS A 62 -12.77 3.44 36.64
N TRP A 63 -12.93 2.79 35.49
CA TRP A 63 -11.89 2.72 34.45
C TRP A 63 -11.56 4.04 33.77
N GLU A 64 -12.57 4.89 33.55
CA GLU A 64 -12.40 6.22 32.93
C GLU A 64 -11.55 7.13 33.82
N LEU A 65 -11.89 7.21 35.11
CA LEU A 65 -11.11 7.96 36.10
C LEU A 65 -9.71 7.35 36.29
N ALA A 66 -9.59 6.02 36.27
CA ALA A 66 -8.29 5.36 36.32
C ALA A 66 -7.41 5.77 35.13
N TYR A 67 -7.95 5.72 33.91
CA TYR A 67 -7.24 6.12 32.69
C TYR A 67 -6.82 7.58 32.74
N GLN A 68 -7.74 8.49 33.09
CA GLN A 68 -7.47 9.93 33.19
C GLN A 68 -6.29 10.23 34.12
N PHE A 69 -6.33 9.75 35.37
CA PHE A 69 -5.31 10.09 36.36
C PHE A 69 -3.99 9.34 36.13
N ILE A 70 -4.02 8.13 35.56
CA ILE A 70 -2.78 7.43 35.20
C ILE A 70 -2.15 8.07 33.95
N SER A 71 -2.93 8.62 33.01
CA SER A 71 -2.41 9.31 31.81
C SER A 71 -1.57 10.51 32.24
N VAL A 72 -2.16 11.37 33.07
CA VAL A 72 -1.47 12.54 33.63
C VAL A 72 -0.19 12.12 34.36
N ALA A 73 -0.20 11.03 35.13
CA ALA A 73 0.99 10.55 35.82
C ALA A 73 2.10 10.07 34.87
N VAL A 74 1.73 9.44 33.75
CA VAL A 74 2.66 8.96 32.71
C VAL A 74 3.25 10.14 31.95
N ASP A 75 2.44 11.14 31.60
CA ASP A 75 2.89 12.34 30.90
C ASP A 75 3.88 13.14 31.77
N LEU A 76 3.63 13.21 33.08
CA LEU A 76 4.50 13.88 34.04
C LEU A 76 5.81 13.14 34.33
N LEU A 77 5.86 11.82 34.12
CA LEU A 77 7.07 11.02 34.36
C LEU A 77 7.22 9.88 33.32
N PRO A 78 7.55 10.20 32.06
CA PRO A 78 7.55 9.24 30.96
C PRO A 78 8.57 8.10 31.11
N SER A 79 9.59 8.30 31.96
CA SER A 79 10.63 7.31 32.27
C SER A 79 10.14 6.13 33.13
N LYS A 80 8.94 6.23 33.74
CA LYS A 80 8.34 5.12 34.51
C LYS A 80 7.50 4.20 33.63
N GLU A 81 8.16 3.25 32.98
CA GLU A 81 7.49 2.30 32.07
C GLU A 81 6.37 1.47 32.73
N GLU A 82 6.52 1.08 34.00
CA GLU A 82 5.48 0.37 34.77
C GLU A 82 4.16 1.14 34.87
N TRP A 83 4.18 2.46 34.67
CA TRP A 83 2.96 3.28 34.71
C TRP A 83 2.25 3.31 33.37
N LYS A 84 3.00 3.30 32.26
CA LYS A 84 2.46 3.14 30.89
C LYS A 84 1.67 1.84 30.75
N VAL A 85 2.17 0.78 31.40
CA VAL A 85 1.48 -0.50 31.56
C VAL A 85 0.10 -0.36 32.19
N GLN A 86 0.03 0.39 33.28
CA GLN A 86 -1.19 0.53 34.05
C GLN A 86 -2.19 1.48 33.37
N LEU A 87 -1.69 2.46 32.63
CA LEU A 87 -2.48 3.31 31.73
C LEU A 87 -3.17 2.46 30.68
N TYR A 88 -2.39 1.61 30.03
CA TYR A 88 -2.87 0.69 29.01
C TYR A 88 -3.91 -0.30 29.55
N GLN A 89 -3.67 -0.90 30.73
CA GLN A 89 -4.67 -1.77 31.38
C GLN A 89 -5.97 -1.03 31.70
N SER A 90 -5.91 0.25 32.06
CA SER A 90 -7.08 1.08 32.30
C SER A 90 -7.85 1.33 31.00
N GLN A 91 -7.12 1.61 29.91
CA GLN A 91 -7.68 1.76 28.56
C GLN A 91 -8.33 0.47 28.05
N LEU A 92 -7.72 -0.70 28.30
CA LEU A 92 -8.28 -2.01 27.97
C LEU A 92 -9.63 -2.27 28.64
N LYS A 93 -9.71 -1.99 29.94
CA LYS A 93 -10.95 -2.18 30.71
C LYS A 93 -12.04 -1.22 30.26
N LEU A 94 -11.66 0.00 29.88
CA LEU A 94 -12.56 0.98 29.28
C LEU A 94 -13.08 0.50 27.90
N ASN A 95 -12.19 0.02 27.02
CA ASN A 95 -12.54 -0.43 25.67
C ASN A 95 -13.38 -1.72 25.64
N ASN A 96 -13.15 -2.65 26.58
CA ASN A 96 -13.95 -3.89 26.70
C ASN A 96 -15.41 -3.63 27.12
N ILE A 97 -15.70 -2.55 27.86
CA ILE A 97 -17.08 -2.14 28.17
C ILE A 97 -17.77 -1.59 26.92
N ASN A 98 -17.01 -0.94 26.04
CA ASN A 98 -17.51 -0.35 24.80
C ASN A 98 -17.52 -1.33 23.61
N GLY A 99 -17.16 -2.61 23.80
CA GLY A 99 -17.13 -3.62 22.74
C GLY A 99 -16.07 -3.39 21.65
N ILE A 100 -15.07 -2.53 21.89
CA ILE A 100 -14.08 -2.13 20.89
C ILE A 100 -12.93 -3.16 20.86
N LYS A 101 -12.71 -3.77 19.69
CA LYS A 101 -11.56 -4.65 19.45
C LYS A 101 -10.24 -3.89 19.59
N LEU A 102 -9.26 -4.54 20.22
CA LEU A 102 -7.89 -4.03 20.34
C LEU A 102 -7.26 -3.75 18.98
N THR A 103 -6.69 -2.54 18.82
CA THR A 103 -5.89 -2.18 17.65
C THR A 103 -4.56 -2.94 17.65
N THR A 104 -3.92 -3.08 16.48
CA THR A 104 -2.61 -3.76 16.35
C THR A 104 -1.50 -3.05 17.11
N SER A 105 -1.56 -1.72 17.27
CA SER A 105 -0.62 -0.96 18.08
C SER A 105 -0.75 -1.29 19.57
N ALA A 106 -1.99 -1.43 20.04
CA ALA A 106 -2.29 -1.84 21.41
C ALA A 106 -1.82 -3.27 21.72
N SER A 107 -1.93 -4.21 20.76
CA SER A 107 -1.48 -5.60 20.98
C SER A 107 0.05 -5.74 21.01
N LEU A 108 0.80 -4.86 20.33
CA LEU A 108 2.27 -4.83 20.36
C LEU A 108 2.79 -4.36 21.71
N ILE A 109 2.23 -3.27 22.26
CA ILE A 109 2.61 -2.75 23.58
C ILE A 109 2.28 -3.79 24.67
N GLU A 110 1.11 -4.44 24.57
CA GLU A 110 0.76 -5.51 25.52
C GLU A 110 1.67 -6.73 25.39
N GLU A 111 2.08 -7.09 24.16
CA GLU A 111 3.05 -8.17 23.95
C GLU A 111 4.37 -7.84 24.64
N GLU A 112 4.91 -6.64 24.40
CA GLU A 112 6.17 -6.19 24.99
C GLU A 112 6.10 -6.20 26.52
N LEU A 113 4.99 -5.73 27.09
CA LEU A 113 4.75 -5.80 28.51
C LEU A 113 4.67 -7.24 29.03
N ILE A 114 3.92 -8.11 28.35
CA ILE A 114 3.79 -9.50 28.79
C ILE A 114 5.15 -10.19 28.72
N ARG A 115 5.93 -9.91 27.68
CA ARG A 115 7.32 -10.34 27.59
C ARG A 115 8.07 -9.83 28.82
N LYS A 116 8.09 -8.52 29.10
CA LYS A 116 8.71 -7.92 30.30
C LYS A 116 8.28 -8.56 31.63
N ARG A 117 7.01 -8.94 31.76
CA ARG A 117 6.50 -9.67 32.94
C ARG A 117 7.00 -11.11 33.00
N LEU A 118 7.14 -11.79 31.86
CA LEU A 118 7.80 -13.09 31.80
C LEU A 118 9.30 -12.97 32.18
N GLU A 119 9.91 -11.80 32.00
CA GLU A 119 11.29 -11.50 32.44
C GLU A 119 11.42 -11.25 33.95
N THR A 120 10.39 -10.65 34.56
CA THR A 120 10.47 -10.10 35.92
C THR A 120 9.66 -10.88 36.96
N GLU A 121 8.68 -11.67 36.53
CA GLU A 121 7.78 -12.44 37.39
C GLU A 121 7.93 -13.95 37.15
N LYS A 122 7.52 -14.78 38.11
CA LYS A 122 7.46 -16.23 37.93
C LYS A 122 6.49 -16.56 36.78
N PRO A 123 6.92 -17.26 35.70
CA PRO A 123 6.06 -17.54 34.56
C PRO A 123 4.84 -18.39 34.96
N THR A 124 3.68 -18.07 34.38
CA THR A 124 2.43 -18.81 34.61
C THR A 124 1.77 -19.20 33.29
N GLY A 125 1.04 -20.32 33.27
CA GLY A 125 0.30 -20.74 32.08
C GLY A 125 -0.70 -19.70 31.58
N LYS A 126 -1.29 -18.90 32.49
CA LYS A 126 -2.18 -17.77 32.12
C LYS A 126 -1.44 -16.67 31.36
N LEU A 127 -0.21 -16.35 31.75
CA LEU A 127 0.59 -15.29 31.13
C LEU A 127 1.01 -15.69 29.71
N TYR A 128 1.48 -16.93 29.54
CA TYR A 128 1.77 -17.52 28.23
C TYR A 128 0.52 -17.67 27.34
N ALA A 129 -0.63 -18.06 27.90
CA ALA A 129 -1.88 -18.14 27.15
C ALA A 129 -2.37 -16.78 26.63
N ARG A 130 -2.08 -15.70 27.38
CA ARG A 130 -2.36 -14.32 26.97
C ARG A 130 -1.36 -13.85 25.91
N LEU A 131 -0.06 -14.16 26.07
CA LEU A 131 0.95 -13.91 25.04
C LEU A 131 0.53 -14.56 23.71
N ALA A 132 0.17 -15.84 23.74
CA ALA A 132 -0.34 -16.56 22.58
C ALA A 132 -1.56 -15.87 21.93
N GLU A 133 -2.51 -15.36 22.72
CA GLU A 133 -3.67 -14.63 22.17
C GLU A 133 -3.27 -13.35 21.43
N LEU A 134 -2.27 -12.63 21.95
CA LEU A 134 -1.75 -11.43 21.28
C LEU A 134 -1.01 -11.79 19.99
N LEU A 135 -0.19 -12.83 20.04
CA LEU A 135 0.55 -13.34 18.88
C LEU A 135 -0.39 -13.84 17.78
N HIS A 136 -1.48 -14.51 18.16
CA HIS A 136 -2.55 -14.90 17.24
C HIS A 136 -3.14 -13.69 16.50
N LYS A 137 -3.53 -12.64 17.24
CA LYS A 137 -4.08 -11.40 16.67
C LYS A 137 -3.10 -10.67 15.77
N GLN A 138 -1.81 -10.87 15.99
CA GLN A 138 -0.74 -10.33 15.16
C GLN A 138 -0.35 -11.25 13.98
N GLY A 139 -0.90 -12.46 13.89
CA GLY A 139 -0.55 -13.44 12.85
C GLY A 139 0.82 -14.11 13.03
N LYS A 140 1.40 -14.07 14.23
CA LYS A 140 2.70 -14.65 14.57
C LYS A 140 2.56 -16.13 14.98
N SER A 141 2.11 -16.98 14.06
CA SER A 141 1.66 -18.36 14.35
C SER A 141 2.71 -19.25 15.03
N TRP A 142 3.98 -19.23 14.60
CA TRP A 142 5.00 -20.07 15.25
C TRP A 142 5.29 -19.62 16.70
N GLN A 143 5.31 -18.30 16.95
CA GLN A 143 5.49 -17.77 18.30
C GLN A 143 4.26 -18.06 19.17
N GLU A 144 3.06 -18.06 18.57
CA GLU A 144 1.84 -18.47 19.24
C GLU A 144 1.95 -19.93 19.69
N VAL A 145 2.43 -20.84 18.82
CA VAL A 145 2.66 -22.25 19.17
C VAL A 145 3.63 -22.36 20.34
N ASP A 146 4.79 -21.69 20.31
CA ASP A 146 5.77 -21.72 21.41
C ASP A 146 5.15 -21.25 22.73
N ALA A 147 4.39 -20.15 22.69
CA ALA A 147 3.69 -19.65 23.87
C ALA A 147 2.60 -20.61 24.36
N LEU A 148 1.85 -21.26 23.45
CA LEU A 148 0.83 -22.25 23.82
C LEU A 148 1.43 -23.53 24.39
N GLN A 149 2.58 -23.99 23.87
CA GLN A 149 3.33 -25.12 24.42
C GLN A 149 3.72 -24.86 25.88
N LYS A 150 4.32 -23.69 26.16
CA LYS A 150 4.59 -23.27 27.54
C LYS A 150 3.34 -23.11 28.39
N ALA A 151 2.23 -22.66 27.80
CA ALA A 151 0.96 -22.55 28.51
C ALA A 151 0.40 -23.93 28.92
N VAL A 152 0.47 -24.95 28.06
CA VAL A 152 -0.01 -26.31 28.38
C VAL A 152 0.92 -27.05 29.33
N GLU A 153 2.25 -26.85 29.22
CA GLU A 153 3.23 -27.37 30.20
C GLU A 153 2.89 -26.89 31.63
N LEU A 154 2.59 -25.60 31.78
CA LEU A 154 2.26 -24.99 33.07
C LEU A 154 0.79 -25.18 33.49
N SER A 155 -0.08 -25.70 32.62
CA SER A 155 -1.52 -25.89 32.88
C SER A 155 -2.09 -27.11 32.16
N PRO A 156 -1.60 -28.34 32.46
CA PRO A 156 -1.83 -29.53 31.65
C PRO A 156 -3.27 -30.08 31.68
N LYS A 157 -4.14 -29.57 32.55
CA LYS A 157 -5.56 -29.98 32.65
C LYS A 157 -6.52 -29.06 31.88
N ASN A 158 -6.01 -28.08 31.13
CA ASN A 158 -6.86 -27.09 30.44
C ASN A 158 -7.14 -27.49 28.98
N ALA A 159 -8.30 -28.10 28.73
CA ALA A 159 -8.72 -28.55 27.39
C ALA A 159 -8.74 -27.43 26.34
N GLN A 160 -9.09 -26.20 26.73
CA GLN A 160 -9.17 -25.07 25.81
C GLN A 160 -7.78 -24.61 25.34
N LEU A 161 -6.73 -24.79 26.14
CA LEU A 161 -5.36 -24.51 25.71
C LEU A 161 -4.88 -25.52 24.67
N TYR A 162 -5.19 -26.81 24.87
CA TYR A 162 -4.89 -27.84 23.88
C TYR A 162 -5.66 -27.65 22.57
N ARG A 163 -6.93 -27.22 22.61
CA ARG A 163 -7.68 -26.86 21.40
C ARG A 163 -7.00 -25.74 20.63
N ARG A 164 -6.62 -24.65 21.32
CA ARG A 164 -5.92 -23.52 20.70
C ARG A 164 -4.55 -23.94 20.15
N LEU A 165 -3.83 -24.80 20.87
CA LEU A 165 -2.54 -25.34 20.43
C LEU A 165 -2.73 -26.16 19.14
N GLY A 166 -3.74 -27.03 19.09
CA GLY A 166 -4.11 -27.77 17.89
C GLY A 166 -4.44 -26.85 16.72
N GLU A 167 -5.24 -25.80 16.93
CA GLU A 167 -5.62 -24.82 15.89
C GLU A 167 -4.40 -24.06 15.33
N SER A 168 -3.48 -23.67 16.21
CA SER A 168 -2.26 -22.98 15.80
C SER A 168 -1.28 -23.93 15.10
N LEU A 169 -1.14 -25.18 15.56
CA LEU A 169 -0.34 -26.22 14.91
C LEU A 169 -0.92 -26.63 13.54
N GLU A 170 -2.25 -26.76 13.41
CA GLU A 170 -2.93 -26.99 12.14
C GLU A 170 -2.65 -25.84 11.15
N THR A 171 -2.69 -24.59 11.64
CA THR A 171 -2.33 -23.39 10.84
C THR A 171 -0.88 -23.47 10.34
N MET A 172 0.00 -24.00 11.19
CA MET A 172 1.42 -24.28 10.91
C MET A 172 1.67 -25.57 10.12
N LYS A 173 0.63 -26.33 9.74
CA LYS A 173 0.71 -27.64 9.07
C LYS A 173 1.48 -28.72 9.84
N ARG A 174 1.64 -28.57 11.15
CA ARG A 174 2.23 -29.58 12.04
C ARG A 174 1.13 -30.56 12.47
N TYR A 175 0.59 -31.28 11.49
CA TYR A 175 -0.64 -32.06 11.63
C TYR A 175 -0.55 -33.18 12.66
N GLU A 176 0.62 -33.81 12.80
CA GLU A 176 0.85 -34.85 13.81
C GLU A 176 0.73 -34.29 15.24
N GLU A 177 1.41 -33.17 15.51
CA GLU A 177 1.33 -32.49 16.81
C GLU A 177 -0.06 -31.89 17.04
N ALA A 178 -0.70 -31.38 15.99
CA ALA A 178 -2.08 -30.88 16.06
C ALA A 178 -3.05 -32.00 16.43
N ALA A 179 -2.94 -33.17 15.79
CA ALA A 179 -3.74 -34.36 16.10
C ALA A 179 -3.56 -34.77 17.57
N PHE A 180 -2.33 -34.77 18.08
CA PHE A 180 -2.04 -35.04 19.49
C PHE A 180 -2.73 -34.02 20.43
N ALA A 181 -2.63 -32.73 20.12
CA ALA A 181 -3.25 -31.67 20.89
C ALA A 181 -4.79 -31.79 20.88
N TYR A 182 -5.41 -32.05 19.73
CA TYR A 182 -6.85 -32.26 19.61
C TYR A 182 -7.33 -33.51 20.35
N LYS A 183 -6.62 -34.64 20.21
CA LYS A 183 -6.91 -35.87 20.96
C LYS A 183 -6.88 -35.63 22.46
N THR A 184 -5.91 -34.86 22.94
CA THR A 184 -5.80 -34.48 24.35
C THR A 184 -6.95 -33.56 24.79
N ALA A 185 -7.33 -32.59 23.96
CA ALA A 185 -8.48 -31.71 24.21
C ALA A 185 -9.80 -32.50 24.29
N ILE A 186 -10.02 -33.46 23.39
CA ILE A 186 -11.18 -34.37 23.37
C ILE A 186 -11.20 -35.18 24.67
N LYS A 187 -10.07 -35.80 25.05
CA LYS A 187 -9.95 -36.58 26.30
C LYS A 187 -10.29 -35.74 27.54
N LEU A 188 -9.84 -34.49 27.60
CA LEU A 188 -10.11 -33.60 28.73
C LEU A 188 -11.55 -33.07 28.76
N LYS A 189 -12.21 -32.88 27.60
CA LYS A 189 -13.63 -32.47 27.53
C LYS A 189 -14.61 -33.63 27.77
N GLY A 190 -14.23 -34.87 27.44
CA GLY A 190 -15.14 -36.03 27.49
C GLY A 190 -16.40 -35.81 26.65
N ASN A 191 -17.57 -36.10 27.21
CA ASN A 191 -18.87 -35.97 26.51
C ASN A 191 -19.23 -34.54 26.08
N LYS A 192 -18.52 -33.52 26.59
CA LYS A 192 -18.69 -32.11 26.18
C LYS A 192 -17.89 -31.72 24.94
N ALA A 193 -17.18 -32.66 24.32
CA ALA A 193 -16.51 -32.43 23.04
C ALA A 193 -17.55 -32.18 21.94
N ASP A 194 -17.35 -31.09 21.20
CA ASP A 194 -18.20 -30.65 20.09
C ASP A 194 -17.73 -31.27 18.77
N TYR A 195 -18.57 -31.18 17.73
CA TYR A 195 -18.27 -31.73 16.42
C TYR A 195 -16.98 -31.14 15.81
N GLU A 196 -16.64 -29.88 16.11
CA GLU A 196 -15.48 -29.19 15.56
C GLU A 196 -14.17 -29.86 15.99
N LEU A 197 -14.06 -30.25 17.26
CA LEU A 197 -12.88 -30.96 17.78
C LEU A 197 -12.69 -32.32 17.09
N PHE A 198 -13.76 -33.11 16.92
CA PHE A 198 -13.68 -34.40 16.24
C PHE A 198 -13.34 -34.24 14.75
N TYR A 199 -13.93 -33.23 14.10
CA TYR A 199 -13.61 -32.89 12.70
C TYR A 199 -12.15 -32.47 12.54
N GLN A 200 -11.63 -31.59 13.40
CA GLN A 200 -10.24 -31.13 13.34
C GLN A 200 -9.25 -32.26 13.61
N TYR A 201 -9.56 -33.14 14.57
CA TYR A 201 -8.77 -34.34 14.84
C TYR A 201 -8.74 -35.28 13.62
N GLY A 202 -9.91 -35.62 13.08
CA GLY A 202 -10.02 -36.47 11.89
C GLY A 202 -9.30 -35.89 10.68
N PHE A 203 -9.40 -34.57 10.47
CA PHE A 203 -8.68 -33.88 9.40
C PHE A 203 -7.17 -33.93 9.58
N CYS A 204 -6.66 -33.77 10.80
CA CYS A 204 -5.22 -33.89 11.04
C CYS A 204 -4.73 -35.33 10.82
N LEU A 205 -5.53 -36.33 11.20
CA LEU A 205 -5.23 -37.75 10.93
C LEU A 205 -5.20 -38.05 9.42
N GLU A 206 -6.15 -37.50 8.67
CA GLU A 206 -6.18 -37.63 7.21
C GLU A 206 -4.95 -36.99 6.56
N LYS A 207 -4.50 -35.81 7.01
CA LYS A 207 -3.32 -35.14 6.44
C LYS A 207 -1.98 -35.79 6.76
N ILE A 208 -1.92 -36.70 7.73
CA ILE A 208 -0.72 -37.48 8.05
C ILE A 208 -0.81 -38.93 7.55
N ASP A 209 -1.81 -39.24 6.73
CA ASP A 209 -2.08 -40.60 6.22
C ASP A 209 -2.13 -41.64 7.36
N ALA A 210 -2.81 -41.28 8.47
CA ALA A 210 -3.01 -42.18 9.60
C ALA A 210 -3.88 -43.39 9.21
N LYS A 211 -4.03 -44.36 10.13
CA LYS A 211 -4.88 -45.54 9.91
C LYS A 211 -6.31 -45.11 9.55
N GLN A 212 -6.83 -45.68 8.47
CA GLN A 212 -8.14 -45.35 7.93
C GLN A 212 -9.27 -45.50 8.97
N GLU A 213 -9.16 -46.49 9.85
CA GLU A 213 -10.12 -46.74 10.94
C GLU A 213 -10.23 -45.55 11.91
N ASP A 214 -9.08 -44.95 12.28
CA ASP A 214 -9.03 -43.81 13.21
C ASP A 214 -9.63 -42.55 12.56
N ILE A 215 -9.38 -42.35 11.27
CA ILE A 215 -9.93 -41.23 10.47
C ILE A 215 -11.46 -41.36 10.39
N ILE A 216 -11.94 -42.55 9.99
CA ILE A 216 -13.38 -42.84 9.88
C ILE A 216 -14.05 -42.66 11.24
N GLN A 217 -13.47 -43.17 12.32
CA GLN A 217 -14.05 -43.02 13.67
C GLN A 217 -14.17 -41.55 14.06
N ALA A 218 -13.13 -40.74 13.85
CA ALA A 218 -13.15 -39.32 14.17
C ALA A 218 -14.22 -38.57 13.36
N TYR A 219 -14.33 -38.83 12.05
CA TYR A 219 -15.33 -38.20 11.20
C TYR A 219 -16.76 -38.67 11.49
N THR A 220 -16.98 -39.93 11.83
CA THR A 220 -18.29 -40.43 12.28
C THR A 220 -18.75 -39.70 13.54
N LEU A 221 -17.87 -39.57 14.55
CA LEU A 221 -18.18 -38.81 15.77
C LEU A 221 -18.45 -37.33 15.48
N ALA A 222 -17.75 -36.74 14.50
CA ALA A 222 -18.04 -35.38 14.07
C ALA A 222 -19.44 -35.25 13.45
N ILE A 223 -19.84 -36.18 12.57
CA ILE A 223 -21.16 -36.19 11.94
C ILE A 223 -22.27 -36.42 12.98
N GLU A 224 -22.07 -37.34 13.93
CA GLU A 224 -23.04 -37.63 14.99
C GLU A 224 -23.29 -36.42 15.89
N LYS A 225 -22.24 -35.63 16.18
CA LYS A 225 -22.29 -34.44 17.04
C LYS A 225 -22.70 -33.17 16.30
N ASP A 226 -22.83 -33.20 14.98
CA ASP A 226 -23.26 -32.06 14.17
C ASP A 226 -24.79 -31.93 14.18
N ASP A 227 -25.28 -30.76 14.55
CA ASP A 227 -26.72 -30.48 14.61
C ASP A 227 -27.33 -30.25 13.22
N ILE A 228 -26.50 -30.11 12.17
CA ILE A 228 -26.92 -29.86 10.79
C ILE A 228 -27.13 -31.17 10.04
N ASP A 229 -28.35 -31.41 9.58
CA ASP A 229 -28.79 -32.66 8.92
C ASP A 229 -28.02 -33.02 7.63
N ASP A 230 -27.46 -32.02 6.93
CA ASP A 230 -26.69 -32.23 5.69
C ASP A 230 -25.48 -33.17 5.87
N SER A 231 -24.78 -33.11 7.01
CA SER A 231 -23.63 -34.01 7.26
C SER A 231 -24.07 -35.45 7.52
N LYS A 232 -25.26 -35.65 8.07
CA LYS A 232 -25.87 -36.97 8.25
C LYS A 232 -26.32 -37.57 6.91
N LYS A 233 -26.78 -36.72 5.99
CA LYS A 233 -27.23 -37.12 4.64
C LYS A 233 -26.09 -37.37 3.66
N PHE A 234 -25.06 -36.53 3.66
CA PHE A 234 -24.01 -36.53 2.64
C PHE A 234 -22.61 -36.85 3.17
N GLY A 235 -22.50 -37.15 4.47
CA GLY A 235 -21.26 -37.48 5.14
C GLY A 235 -20.39 -36.26 5.46
N ILE A 236 -19.11 -36.53 5.72
CA ILE A 236 -18.13 -35.51 6.13
C ILE A 236 -17.92 -34.42 5.08
N GLY A 237 -18.21 -34.72 3.81
CA GLY A 237 -18.15 -33.77 2.70
C GLY A 237 -18.99 -32.50 2.95
N ALA A 238 -20.13 -32.59 3.64
CA ALA A 238 -20.94 -31.43 4.00
C ALA A 238 -20.24 -30.51 5.01
N ILE A 239 -19.46 -31.06 5.94
CA ILE A 239 -18.69 -30.26 6.89
C ILE A 239 -17.52 -29.59 6.15
N HIS A 240 -16.81 -30.31 5.27
CA HIS A 240 -15.78 -29.73 4.42
C HIS A 240 -16.34 -28.59 3.55
N GLU A 241 -17.50 -28.79 2.92
CA GLU A 241 -18.22 -27.75 2.15
C GLU A 241 -18.48 -26.50 3.00
N ARG A 242 -19.05 -26.64 4.21
CA ARG A 242 -19.32 -25.50 5.10
C ARG A 242 -18.05 -24.80 5.59
N LYS A 243 -16.95 -25.54 5.75
CA LYS A 243 -15.61 -25.00 6.06
C LYS A 243 -14.90 -24.45 4.80
N GLY A 244 -15.51 -24.57 3.62
CA GLY A 244 -14.99 -24.11 2.34
C GLY A 244 -13.79 -24.91 1.85
N ARG A 245 -13.58 -26.15 2.31
CA ARG A 245 -12.51 -27.07 1.90
C ARG A 245 -13.00 -27.90 0.71
N TRP A 246 -13.09 -27.27 -0.46
CA TRP A 246 -13.77 -27.86 -1.62
C TRP A 246 -13.07 -29.09 -2.20
N SER A 247 -11.74 -29.17 -2.13
CA SER A 247 -11.00 -30.36 -2.57
C SER A 247 -11.36 -31.56 -1.70
N GLU A 248 -11.24 -31.41 -0.39
CA GLU A 248 -11.59 -32.45 0.58
C GLU A 248 -13.09 -32.78 0.55
N ALA A 249 -13.94 -31.77 0.33
CA ALA A 249 -15.38 -32.01 0.11
C ALA A 249 -15.62 -32.85 -1.15
N THR A 250 -14.87 -32.61 -2.23
CA THR A 250 -14.97 -33.38 -3.47
C THR A 250 -14.61 -34.84 -3.21
N ASP A 251 -13.46 -35.11 -2.59
CA ASP A 251 -12.99 -36.48 -2.29
C ASP A 251 -13.96 -37.23 -1.37
N ALA A 252 -14.44 -36.56 -0.33
CA ALA A 252 -15.44 -37.12 0.59
C ALA A 252 -16.78 -37.39 -0.12
N TYR A 253 -17.25 -36.49 -0.98
CA TYR A 253 -18.48 -36.71 -1.73
C TYR A 253 -18.35 -37.80 -2.79
N LEU A 254 -17.18 -37.96 -3.43
CA LEU A 254 -16.91 -39.08 -4.33
C LEU A 254 -16.95 -40.43 -3.61
N THR A 255 -16.43 -40.47 -2.39
CA THR A 255 -16.51 -41.66 -1.52
C THR A 255 -17.97 -41.97 -1.17
N SER A 256 -18.75 -40.97 -0.73
CA SER A 256 -20.19 -41.12 -0.50
C SER A 256 -20.95 -41.53 -1.77
N PHE A 257 -20.58 -40.98 -2.94
CA PHE A 257 -21.20 -41.29 -4.23
C PHE A 257 -20.95 -42.74 -4.65
N SER A 258 -19.75 -43.27 -4.38
CA SER A 258 -19.43 -44.67 -4.65
C SER A 258 -20.35 -45.64 -3.90
N ASN A 259 -20.85 -45.24 -2.72
CA ASN A 259 -21.80 -46.02 -1.93
C ASN A 259 -23.27 -45.78 -2.33
N ASN A 260 -23.61 -44.62 -2.90
CA ASN A 260 -24.97 -44.28 -3.32
C ASN A 260 -25.00 -43.49 -4.65
N PRO A 261 -24.74 -44.15 -5.79
CA PRO A 261 -24.59 -43.48 -7.08
C PRO A 261 -25.93 -42.98 -7.68
N SER A 262 -27.07 -43.43 -7.13
CA SER A 262 -28.42 -43.04 -7.57
C SER A 262 -28.93 -41.75 -6.94
N ASN A 263 -28.16 -41.11 -6.05
CA ASN A 263 -28.58 -39.87 -5.40
C ASN A 263 -28.25 -38.64 -6.27
N GLY A 264 -29.28 -38.07 -6.91
CA GLY A 264 -29.14 -36.89 -7.78
C GLY A 264 -28.61 -35.64 -7.07
N GLU A 265 -29.01 -35.41 -5.82
CA GLU A 265 -28.52 -34.26 -5.03
C GLU A 265 -27.04 -34.44 -4.64
N LEU A 266 -26.60 -35.67 -4.35
CA LEU A 266 -25.19 -35.96 -4.12
C LEU A 266 -24.36 -35.76 -5.40
N CYS A 267 -24.85 -36.19 -6.56
CA CYS A 267 -24.20 -35.90 -7.86
C CYS A 267 -24.07 -34.39 -8.08
N TYR A 268 -25.13 -33.63 -7.78
CA TYR A 268 -25.09 -32.17 -7.84
C TYR A 268 -24.03 -31.58 -6.89
N ARG A 269 -23.93 -32.06 -5.65
CA ARG A 269 -22.93 -31.61 -4.67
C ARG A 269 -21.49 -31.96 -5.09
N VAL A 270 -21.26 -33.14 -5.68
CA VAL A 270 -19.97 -33.49 -6.30
C VAL A 270 -19.64 -32.50 -7.43
N GLY A 271 -20.59 -32.28 -8.35
CA GLY A 271 -20.42 -31.31 -9.44
C GLY A 271 -20.19 -29.90 -8.93
N PHE A 272 -20.86 -29.50 -7.85
CA PHE A 272 -20.67 -28.22 -7.19
C PHE A 272 -19.30 -28.12 -6.53
N ALA A 273 -18.85 -29.13 -5.82
CA ALA A 273 -17.51 -29.16 -5.24
C ALA A 273 -16.42 -29.03 -6.33
N TYR A 274 -16.53 -29.78 -7.43
CA TYR A 274 -15.67 -29.62 -8.61
C TYR A 274 -15.75 -28.21 -9.22
N GLN A 275 -16.96 -27.64 -9.34
CA GLN A 275 -17.15 -26.26 -9.81
C GLN A 275 -16.43 -25.27 -8.88
N ARG A 276 -16.46 -25.50 -7.56
CA ARG A 276 -15.76 -24.65 -6.58
C ARG A 276 -14.24 -24.88 -6.58
N CYS A 277 -13.77 -26.01 -7.09
CA CYS A 277 -12.39 -26.30 -7.45
C CYS A 277 -12.01 -25.84 -8.89
N TYR A 278 -13.01 -25.39 -9.67
CA TYR A 278 -12.92 -24.93 -11.06
C TYR A 278 -12.45 -26.02 -12.03
N ASP A 279 -12.64 -27.27 -11.64
CA ASP A 279 -12.57 -28.40 -12.54
C ASP A 279 -13.88 -28.44 -13.34
N TRP A 280 -13.90 -27.68 -14.42
CA TRP A 280 -15.09 -27.51 -15.25
C TRP A 280 -15.52 -28.81 -15.91
N ASP A 281 -14.58 -29.68 -16.27
CA ASP A 281 -14.88 -30.94 -16.95
C ASP A 281 -15.57 -31.93 -16.02
N ASN A 282 -15.04 -32.13 -14.82
CA ASN A 282 -15.71 -32.97 -13.83
C ASN A 282 -16.98 -32.32 -13.29
N ALA A 283 -17.02 -31.00 -13.08
CA ALA A 283 -18.25 -30.30 -12.69
C ALA A 283 -19.39 -30.57 -13.69
N GLU A 284 -19.11 -30.40 -14.99
CA GLU A 284 -20.07 -30.70 -16.06
C GLU A 284 -20.53 -32.16 -16.01
N ARG A 285 -19.59 -33.10 -15.91
CA ARG A 285 -19.88 -34.54 -15.85
C ARG A 285 -20.88 -34.88 -14.74
N TYR A 286 -20.65 -34.41 -13.53
CA TYR A 286 -21.50 -34.74 -12.39
C TYR A 286 -22.82 -33.96 -12.38
N TYR A 287 -22.86 -32.74 -12.94
CA TYR A 287 -24.13 -32.04 -13.17
C TYR A 287 -25.00 -32.72 -14.22
N LEU A 288 -24.42 -33.23 -15.31
CA LEU A 288 -25.15 -34.01 -16.31
C LEU A 288 -25.65 -35.33 -15.71
N LEU A 289 -24.88 -35.97 -14.82
CA LEU A 289 -25.32 -37.16 -14.09
C LEU A 289 -26.49 -36.85 -13.16
N ALA A 290 -26.45 -35.73 -12.42
CA ALA A 290 -27.56 -35.27 -11.60
C ALA A 290 -28.84 -35.10 -12.44
N LEU A 291 -28.74 -34.42 -13.60
CA LEU A 291 -29.85 -34.23 -14.53
C LEU A 291 -30.39 -35.54 -15.13
N LYS A 292 -29.55 -36.55 -15.30
CA LYS A 292 -29.98 -37.89 -15.75
C LYS A 292 -30.84 -38.59 -14.69
N LEU A 293 -30.56 -38.35 -13.40
CA LEU A 293 -31.29 -38.93 -12.28
C LEU A 293 -32.58 -38.17 -11.95
N ASP A 294 -32.54 -36.83 -12.03
CA ASP A 294 -33.71 -35.98 -11.82
C ASP A 294 -33.67 -34.73 -12.73
N THR A 295 -34.69 -34.59 -13.58
CA THR A 295 -34.83 -33.51 -14.57
C THR A 295 -35.69 -32.34 -14.06
N SER A 296 -36.21 -32.41 -12.83
CA SER A 296 -37.16 -31.45 -12.27
C SER A 296 -36.47 -30.14 -11.84
N ASN A 297 -35.22 -30.21 -11.35
CA ASN A 297 -34.55 -29.07 -10.73
C ASN A 297 -33.95 -28.09 -11.75
N PRO A 298 -34.49 -26.87 -11.90
CA PRO A 298 -34.01 -25.89 -12.88
C PRO A 298 -32.60 -25.37 -12.59
N ASN A 299 -32.15 -25.40 -11.32
CA ASN A 299 -30.83 -24.88 -10.95
C ASN A 299 -29.71 -25.74 -11.54
N TRP A 300 -29.93 -27.04 -11.73
CA TRP A 300 -28.93 -27.96 -12.27
C TRP A 300 -28.65 -27.68 -13.76
N TYR A 301 -29.70 -27.40 -14.54
CA TYR A 301 -29.54 -26.92 -15.93
C TYR A 301 -28.75 -25.62 -15.99
N TYR A 302 -29.04 -24.67 -15.09
CA TYR A 302 -28.26 -23.43 -15.01
C TYR A 302 -26.78 -23.70 -14.73
N GLN A 303 -26.44 -24.63 -13.82
CA GLN A 303 -25.03 -24.94 -13.56
C GLN A 303 -24.33 -25.56 -14.77
N VAL A 304 -24.98 -26.46 -15.53
CA VAL A 304 -24.40 -26.98 -16.78
C VAL A 304 -24.16 -25.85 -17.78
N GLY A 305 -25.15 -24.98 -17.98
CA GLY A 305 -24.99 -23.79 -18.84
C GLY A 305 -23.85 -22.89 -18.37
N PHE A 306 -23.72 -22.69 -17.06
CA PHE A 306 -22.63 -21.93 -16.44
C PHE A 306 -21.26 -22.53 -16.72
N VAL A 307 -21.09 -23.83 -16.47
CA VAL A 307 -19.82 -24.52 -16.70
C VAL A 307 -19.44 -24.50 -18.18
N ARG A 308 -20.39 -24.74 -19.08
CA ARG A 308 -20.16 -24.65 -20.54
C ARG A 308 -19.77 -23.25 -20.99
N GLU A 309 -20.42 -22.20 -20.46
CA GLU A 309 -20.01 -20.82 -20.71
C GLU A 309 -18.55 -20.59 -20.29
N LYS A 310 -18.14 -21.12 -19.12
CA LYS A 310 -16.75 -20.98 -18.64
C LYS A 310 -15.74 -21.76 -19.47
N LYS A 311 -16.15 -22.87 -20.09
CA LYS A 311 -15.35 -23.61 -21.08
C LYS A 311 -15.31 -22.93 -22.46
N GLY A 312 -16.09 -21.87 -22.68
CA GLY A 312 -16.20 -21.18 -23.97
C GLY A 312 -17.17 -21.83 -24.96
N ALA A 313 -17.89 -22.88 -24.54
CA ALA A 313 -18.92 -23.57 -25.31
C ALA A 313 -20.23 -22.77 -25.27
N PHE A 314 -20.22 -21.59 -25.89
CA PHE A 314 -21.30 -20.61 -25.74
C PHE A 314 -22.62 -21.07 -26.37
N LEU A 315 -22.61 -21.79 -27.50
CA LEU A 315 -23.85 -22.23 -28.14
C LEU A 315 -24.57 -23.28 -27.28
N GLU A 316 -23.83 -24.26 -26.80
CA GLU A 316 -24.30 -25.33 -25.94
C GLU A 316 -24.77 -24.77 -24.60
N ALA A 317 -24.06 -23.79 -24.03
CA ALA A 317 -24.51 -23.10 -22.82
C ALA A 317 -25.90 -22.46 -22.99
N THR A 318 -26.20 -21.92 -24.17
CA THR A 318 -27.50 -21.26 -24.42
C THR A 318 -28.67 -22.22 -24.37
N GLU A 319 -28.50 -23.48 -24.77
CA GLU A 319 -29.54 -24.51 -24.71
C GLU A 319 -29.95 -24.76 -23.25
N TYR A 320 -28.96 -24.99 -22.38
CA TYR A 320 -29.19 -25.25 -20.96
C TYR A 320 -29.75 -24.03 -20.23
N TYR A 321 -29.30 -22.83 -20.58
CA TYR A 321 -29.90 -21.62 -20.02
C TYR A 321 -31.37 -21.45 -20.46
N LYS A 322 -31.72 -21.72 -21.72
CA LYS A 322 -33.12 -21.72 -22.19
C LYS A 322 -33.97 -22.72 -21.39
N TYR A 323 -33.50 -23.95 -21.22
CA TYR A 323 -34.19 -24.97 -20.41
C TYR A 323 -34.39 -24.51 -18.96
N ALA A 324 -33.34 -23.98 -18.32
CA ALA A 324 -33.42 -23.47 -16.95
C ALA A 324 -34.45 -22.35 -16.82
N THR A 325 -34.42 -21.36 -17.73
CA THR A 325 -35.33 -20.20 -17.71
C THR A 325 -36.79 -20.56 -18.02
N ASN A 326 -37.03 -21.59 -18.83
CA ASN A 326 -38.37 -22.08 -19.14
C ASN A 326 -39.02 -22.74 -17.92
N LYS A 327 -38.25 -23.44 -17.09
CA LYS A 327 -38.72 -24.06 -15.84
C LYS A 327 -38.84 -23.06 -14.68
N LYS A 328 -37.89 -22.13 -14.58
CA LYS A 328 -37.88 -21.08 -13.55
C LYS A 328 -37.34 -19.78 -14.11
N TYR A 329 -38.23 -18.79 -14.25
CA TYR A 329 -37.84 -17.45 -14.66
C TYR A 329 -36.88 -16.82 -13.64
N THR A 330 -35.69 -16.46 -14.09
CA THR A 330 -34.70 -15.72 -13.31
C THR A 330 -34.06 -14.66 -14.21
N PRO A 331 -34.19 -13.34 -13.91
CA PRO A 331 -33.61 -12.27 -14.73
C PRO A 331 -32.11 -12.45 -15.00
N TYR A 332 -31.37 -12.92 -13.99
CA TYR A 332 -29.94 -13.17 -14.13
C TYR A 332 -29.63 -14.30 -15.12
N TRP A 333 -30.43 -15.36 -15.17
CA TRP A 333 -30.23 -16.45 -16.13
C TRP A 333 -30.53 -16.00 -17.56
N MET A 334 -31.56 -15.16 -17.75
CA MET A 334 -31.83 -14.49 -19.03
C MET A 334 -30.66 -13.60 -19.48
N TYR A 335 -30.05 -12.85 -18.55
CA TYR A 335 -28.87 -12.05 -18.84
C TYR A 335 -27.68 -12.91 -19.30
N ARG A 336 -27.43 -14.05 -18.64
CA ARG A 336 -26.36 -15.00 -19.02
C ARG A 336 -26.60 -15.64 -20.38
N LEU A 337 -27.85 -15.97 -20.69
CA LEU A 337 -28.26 -16.39 -22.02
C LEU A 337 -27.92 -15.32 -23.08
N GLY A 338 -28.27 -14.06 -22.83
CA GLY A 338 -27.93 -12.94 -23.71
C GLY A 338 -26.42 -12.74 -23.93
N LEU A 339 -25.61 -12.92 -22.89
CA LEU A 339 -24.14 -12.88 -22.98
C LEU A 339 -23.60 -13.97 -23.91
N CYS A 340 -24.02 -15.23 -23.70
CA CYS A 340 -23.58 -16.35 -24.53
C CYS A 340 -24.01 -16.19 -25.99
N LEU A 341 -25.26 -15.77 -26.23
CA LEU A 341 -25.76 -15.48 -27.58
C LEU A 341 -24.98 -14.34 -28.26
N THR A 342 -24.57 -13.32 -27.49
CA THR A 342 -23.72 -12.23 -28.02
C THR A 342 -22.36 -12.76 -28.45
N LYS A 343 -21.74 -13.64 -27.65
CA LYS A 343 -20.44 -14.27 -27.95
C LYS A 343 -20.54 -15.25 -29.12
N ALA A 344 -21.69 -15.89 -29.30
CA ALA A 344 -22.01 -16.75 -30.44
C ALA A 344 -22.46 -15.96 -31.70
N ASN A 345 -22.33 -14.63 -31.72
CA ASN A 345 -22.74 -13.73 -32.81
C ASN A 345 -24.24 -13.78 -33.18
N LYS A 346 -25.10 -14.33 -32.31
CA LYS A 346 -26.56 -14.38 -32.49
C LYS A 346 -27.24 -13.11 -31.94
N HIS A 347 -26.96 -11.97 -32.57
CA HIS A 347 -27.29 -10.66 -32.01
C HIS A 347 -28.79 -10.43 -31.76
N LYS A 348 -29.69 -10.87 -32.66
CA LYS A 348 -31.15 -10.72 -32.48
C LYS A 348 -31.64 -11.51 -31.27
N GLU A 349 -31.29 -12.80 -31.19
CA GLU A 349 -31.62 -13.66 -30.05
C GLU A 349 -31.02 -13.10 -28.74
N ALA A 350 -29.79 -12.59 -28.78
CA ALA A 350 -29.14 -11.98 -27.63
C ALA A 350 -29.91 -10.75 -27.12
N THR A 351 -30.31 -9.85 -28.02
CA THR A 351 -31.13 -8.69 -27.70
C THR A 351 -32.44 -9.12 -27.04
N LEU A 352 -33.13 -10.12 -27.60
CA LEU A 352 -34.38 -10.62 -27.03
C LEU A 352 -34.17 -11.22 -25.62
N ALA A 353 -33.10 -12.00 -25.43
CA ALA A 353 -32.77 -12.56 -24.12
C ALA A 353 -32.48 -11.47 -23.08
N PHE A 354 -31.76 -10.41 -23.46
CA PHE A 354 -31.53 -9.27 -22.57
C PHE A 354 -32.81 -8.47 -22.28
N LEU A 355 -33.68 -8.25 -23.26
CA LEU A 355 -34.96 -7.55 -23.01
C LEU A 355 -35.86 -8.36 -22.08
N LYS A 356 -35.86 -9.69 -22.21
CA LYS A 356 -36.55 -10.63 -21.31
C LYS A 356 -35.98 -10.68 -19.89
N THR A 357 -34.94 -9.90 -19.53
CA THR A 357 -34.57 -9.72 -18.12
C THR A 357 -35.65 -8.95 -17.35
N LYS A 358 -36.51 -8.19 -18.05
CA LYS A 358 -37.76 -7.66 -17.50
C LYS A 358 -38.89 -8.63 -17.82
N LYS A 359 -39.49 -9.24 -16.78
CA LYS A 359 -40.51 -10.30 -16.94
C LYS A 359 -41.71 -9.84 -17.76
N SER A 360 -42.03 -8.55 -17.69
CA SER A 360 -43.15 -7.94 -18.42
C SER A 360 -42.91 -7.77 -19.92
N PHE A 361 -41.66 -7.88 -20.40
CA PHE A 361 -41.36 -7.70 -21.82
C PHE A 361 -41.92 -8.84 -22.67
N LYS A 362 -42.70 -8.49 -23.70
CA LYS A 362 -43.15 -9.39 -24.77
C LYS A 362 -42.47 -9.01 -26.08
N GLU A 363 -42.24 -9.97 -26.97
CA GLU A 363 -41.58 -9.69 -28.26
C GLU A 363 -42.42 -8.77 -29.16
N GLU A 364 -43.75 -8.83 -29.04
CA GLU A 364 -44.74 -7.92 -29.63
C GLU A 364 -44.44 -6.44 -29.33
N HIS A 365 -43.84 -6.13 -28.17
CA HIS A 365 -43.45 -4.75 -27.82
C HIS A 365 -42.38 -4.17 -28.77
N LEU A 366 -41.68 -4.96 -29.57
CA LEU A 366 -40.80 -4.42 -30.62
C LEU A 366 -41.60 -3.84 -31.78
N GLU A 367 -42.75 -4.45 -32.10
CA GLU A 367 -43.62 -4.10 -33.23
C GLU A 367 -44.71 -3.08 -32.84
N GLU A 368 -45.03 -2.95 -31.55
CA GLU A 368 -45.93 -1.90 -31.06
C GLU A 368 -45.39 -0.50 -31.38
N SER A 369 -46.10 0.22 -32.25
CA SER A 369 -46.00 1.68 -32.36
C SER A 369 -46.78 2.27 -31.18
N GLU A 370 -46.10 2.62 -30.09
CA GLU A 370 -46.71 3.48 -29.06
C GLU A 370 -46.99 4.85 -29.70
N LEU A 371 -48.13 4.98 -30.38
CA LEU A 371 -48.66 6.24 -30.85
C LEU A 371 -49.76 6.64 -29.87
N SER A 372 -49.34 7.27 -28.78
CA SER A 372 -50.26 8.05 -27.96
C SER A 372 -49.64 9.41 -27.69
N ILE A 373 -50.44 10.44 -27.99
CA ILE A 373 -50.23 11.88 -27.74
C ILE A 373 -49.67 12.66 -28.96
N PHE A 374 -50.57 13.37 -29.64
CA PHE A 374 -50.27 14.60 -30.38
C PHE A 374 -49.77 15.66 -29.39
N LEU A 375 -48.46 15.77 -29.20
CA LEU A 375 -47.85 16.94 -28.54
C LEU A 375 -47.58 18.02 -29.59
N ASP A 376 -47.72 19.29 -29.21
CA ASP A 376 -47.46 20.48 -30.04
C ASP A 376 -45.96 20.60 -30.41
N ASP A 377 -45.62 20.69 -31.70
CA ASP A 377 -44.24 20.88 -32.18
C ASP A 377 -43.58 22.12 -31.56
N ASN A 378 -44.37 23.17 -31.27
CA ASN A 378 -43.87 24.36 -30.58
C ASN A 378 -43.28 24.04 -29.19
N LYS A 379 -43.74 22.96 -28.53
CA LYS A 379 -43.21 22.53 -27.23
C LYS A 379 -41.83 21.88 -27.37
N ILE A 380 -41.58 21.14 -28.46
CA ILE A 380 -40.27 20.55 -28.76
C ILE A 380 -39.28 21.66 -29.07
N ASP A 381 -39.65 22.59 -29.95
CA ASP A 381 -38.78 23.72 -30.33
C ASP A 381 -38.37 24.55 -29.12
N LYS A 382 -39.32 24.88 -28.23
CA LYS A 382 -39.03 25.58 -26.95
C LYS A 382 -38.09 24.79 -26.03
N LEU A 383 -38.19 23.47 -26.01
CA LEU A 383 -37.30 22.63 -25.20
C LEU A 383 -35.91 22.51 -25.82
N GLN A 384 -35.80 22.45 -27.14
CA GLN A 384 -34.53 22.45 -27.86
C GLN A 384 -33.81 23.78 -27.73
N GLU A 385 -34.53 24.90 -27.82
CA GLU A 385 -33.98 26.24 -27.58
C GLU A 385 -33.39 26.32 -26.16
N LYS A 386 -34.15 25.92 -25.13
CA LYS A 386 -33.64 25.86 -23.75
C LYS A 386 -32.42 24.96 -23.60
N LEU A 387 -32.43 23.82 -24.27
CA LEU A 387 -31.31 22.87 -24.22
C LEU A 387 -30.07 23.43 -24.91
N SER A 388 -30.22 24.22 -25.97
CA SER A 388 -29.10 24.86 -26.67
C SER A 388 -28.35 25.89 -25.82
N LEU A 389 -29.01 26.40 -24.76
CA LEU A 389 -28.40 27.30 -23.77
C LEU A 389 -27.61 26.54 -22.69
N ASP A 390 -27.93 25.28 -22.44
CA ASP A 390 -27.26 24.43 -21.44
C ASP A 390 -27.44 22.93 -21.75
N TYR A 391 -26.48 22.35 -22.46
CA TYR A 391 -26.44 20.92 -22.76
C TYR A 391 -26.04 20.06 -21.56
N SER A 392 -25.65 20.64 -20.42
CA SER A 392 -25.39 19.89 -19.18
C SER A 392 -26.69 19.51 -18.46
N ASN A 393 -27.82 20.15 -18.80
CA ASN A 393 -29.12 19.90 -18.19
C ASN A 393 -29.72 18.54 -18.63
N LEU A 394 -29.53 17.53 -17.78
CA LEU A 394 -30.06 16.17 -18.00
C LEU A 394 -31.60 16.11 -18.04
N GLU A 395 -32.31 16.98 -17.33
CA GLU A 395 -33.78 16.96 -17.30
C GLU A 395 -34.37 17.31 -18.68
N LEU A 396 -33.79 18.28 -19.38
CA LEU A 396 -34.19 18.65 -20.74
C LEU A 396 -33.96 17.50 -21.72
N TRP A 397 -32.81 16.83 -21.63
CA TRP A 397 -32.54 15.62 -22.42
C TRP A 397 -33.57 14.51 -22.15
N HIS A 398 -33.93 14.27 -20.88
CA HIS A 398 -34.95 13.30 -20.49
C HIS A 398 -36.33 13.66 -21.06
N LYS A 399 -36.75 14.92 -20.98
CA LYS A 399 -38.04 15.38 -21.51
C LYS A 399 -38.10 15.18 -23.03
N LEU A 400 -37.11 15.66 -23.77
CA LEU A 400 -37.06 15.53 -25.24
C LEU A 400 -37.02 14.06 -25.68
N SER A 401 -36.15 13.25 -25.07
CA SER A 401 -36.02 11.83 -25.43
C SER A 401 -37.32 11.04 -25.21
N ASN A 402 -38.04 11.29 -24.11
CA ASN A 402 -39.34 10.66 -23.86
C ASN A 402 -40.41 11.12 -24.86
N ILE A 403 -40.44 12.39 -25.26
CA ILE A 403 -41.38 12.92 -26.26
C ILE A 403 -41.12 12.28 -27.64
N TYR A 404 -39.86 12.21 -28.07
CA TYR A 404 -39.51 11.56 -29.34
C TYR A 404 -39.86 10.07 -29.32
N PHE A 405 -39.59 9.39 -28.20
CA PHE A 405 -39.93 7.98 -28.02
C PHE A 405 -41.45 7.74 -28.12
N SER A 406 -42.28 8.55 -27.43
CA SER A 406 -43.74 8.41 -27.44
C SER A 406 -44.40 8.80 -28.78
N ARG A 407 -43.68 9.49 -29.67
CA ARG A 407 -44.11 9.79 -31.04
C ARG A 407 -43.74 8.71 -32.04
N GLY A 408 -42.93 7.73 -31.64
CA GLY A 408 -42.33 6.76 -32.57
C GLY A 408 -41.17 7.33 -33.39
N ASP A 409 -40.67 8.54 -33.11
CA ASP A 409 -39.45 9.09 -33.71
C ASP A 409 -38.21 8.49 -33.03
N LEU A 410 -37.96 7.24 -33.37
CA LEU A 410 -36.90 6.45 -32.76
C LEU A 410 -35.49 6.97 -33.08
N VAL A 411 -35.32 7.67 -34.21
CA VAL A 411 -34.02 8.23 -34.61
C VAL A 411 -33.63 9.38 -33.69
N ASN A 412 -34.54 10.34 -33.45
CA ASN A 412 -34.25 11.42 -32.52
C ASN A 412 -34.26 10.95 -31.06
N ALA A 413 -35.11 9.97 -30.70
CA ALA A 413 -35.06 9.35 -29.38
C ALA A 413 -33.68 8.71 -29.10
N GLU A 414 -33.13 7.95 -30.06
CA GLU A 414 -31.79 7.36 -29.97
C GLU A 414 -30.71 8.41 -29.74
N LYS A 415 -30.70 9.48 -30.55
CA LYS A 415 -29.73 10.58 -30.40
C LYS A 415 -29.78 11.20 -29.01
N HIS A 416 -30.96 11.53 -28.50
CA HIS A 416 -31.12 12.20 -27.19
C HIS A 416 -30.82 11.25 -26.02
N PHE A 417 -31.25 9.98 -26.07
CA PHE A 417 -30.88 8.99 -25.06
C PHE A 417 -29.38 8.73 -24.99
N TYR A 418 -28.70 8.74 -26.14
CA TYR A 418 -27.25 8.63 -26.16
C TYR A 418 -26.58 9.81 -25.44
N GLN A 419 -27.10 11.04 -25.60
CA GLN A 419 -26.57 12.21 -24.88
C GLN A 419 -26.74 12.11 -23.35
N ILE A 420 -27.80 11.46 -22.87
CA ILE A 420 -28.01 11.17 -21.44
C ILE A 420 -26.94 10.19 -20.93
N LEU A 421 -26.69 9.11 -21.68
CA LEU A 421 -25.67 8.11 -21.33
C LEU A 421 -24.27 8.69 -21.26
N LEU A 422 -23.96 9.69 -22.09
CA LEU A 422 -22.67 10.38 -22.06
C LEU A 422 -22.46 11.25 -20.81
N ARG A 423 -23.53 11.63 -20.09
CA ARG A 423 -23.53 12.66 -19.03
C ARG A 423 -23.99 12.18 -17.65
N THR A 424 -24.57 10.99 -17.55
CA THR A 424 -25.07 10.49 -16.25
C THR A 424 -23.92 9.97 -15.40
N ASN A 425 -23.59 10.70 -14.33
CA ASN A 425 -22.50 10.36 -13.41
C ASN A 425 -22.68 8.97 -12.78
N GLU A 426 -23.92 8.64 -12.42
CA GLU A 426 -24.26 7.38 -11.78
C GLU A 426 -24.59 6.25 -12.76
N TYR A 427 -24.32 5.02 -12.33
CA TYR A 427 -24.75 3.83 -13.06
C TYR A 427 -26.27 3.67 -12.99
N ASN A 428 -26.93 3.54 -14.15
CA ASN A 428 -28.37 3.28 -14.21
C ASN A 428 -28.70 2.21 -15.26
N SER A 429 -29.11 1.03 -14.79
CA SER A 429 -29.44 -0.11 -15.66
C SER A 429 -30.65 0.16 -16.58
N ASP A 430 -31.61 0.98 -16.15
CA ASP A 430 -32.80 1.27 -16.95
C ASP A 430 -32.50 2.15 -18.16
N LEU A 431 -31.48 3.03 -18.08
CA LEU A 431 -31.06 3.82 -19.23
C LEU A 431 -30.45 2.94 -20.32
N TYR A 432 -29.58 2.01 -19.93
CA TYR A 432 -29.03 1.02 -20.86
C TYR A 432 -30.12 0.11 -21.45
N TYR A 433 -31.10 -0.28 -20.63
CA TYR A 433 -32.24 -1.08 -21.08
C TYR A 433 -33.07 -0.32 -22.13
N LYS A 434 -33.47 0.92 -21.82
CA LYS A 434 -34.28 1.76 -22.73
C LYS A 434 -33.56 2.06 -24.03
N TYR A 435 -32.30 2.47 -23.96
CA TYR A 435 -31.50 2.74 -25.16
C TYR A 435 -31.30 1.48 -26.01
N GLY A 436 -31.08 0.34 -25.36
CA GLY A 436 -31.03 -0.96 -26.01
C GLY A 436 -32.34 -1.36 -26.71
N LEU A 437 -33.49 -1.08 -26.08
CA LEU A 437 -34.82 -1.30 -26.67
C LEU A 437 -35.05 -0.41 -27.90
N ILE A 438 -34.68 0.88 -27.84
CA ILE A 438 -34.78 1.80 -28.98
C ILE A 438 -33.94 1.29 -30.16
N LEU A 439 -32.70 0.88 -29.91
CA LEU A 439 -31.83 0.29 -30.94
C LEU A 439 -32.42 -1.00 -31.51
N ALA A 440 -33.09 -1.81 -30.69
CA ALA A 440 -33.77 -3.03 -31.14
C ALA A 440 -34.97 -2.71 -32.05
N LYS A 441 -35.79 -1.71 -31.69
CA LYS A 441 -36.90 -1.22 -32.53
C LYS A 441 -36.40 -0.63 -33.86
N LEU A 442 -35.23 0.00 -33.87
CA LEU A 442 -34.54 0.45 -35.10
C LEU A 442 -33.91 -0.70 -35.92
N GLY A 443 -34.06 -1.96 -35.51
CA GLY A 443 -33.48 -3.13 -36.17
C GLY A 443 -31.96 -3.30 -35.95
N ASN A 444 -31.32 -2.46 -35.12
CA ASN A 444 -29.88 -2.50 -34.88
C ASN A 444 -29.52 -3.45 -33.72
N PHE A 445 -29.81 -4.74 -33.90
CA PHE A 445 -29.63 -5.77 -32.88
C PHE A 445 -28.18 -5.87 -32.36
N LYS A 446 -27.17 -5.65 -33.23
CA LYS A 446 -25.76 -5.69 -32.82
C LYS A 446 -25.39 -4.56 -31.86
N ARG A 447 -25.88 -3.32 -32.08
CA ARG A 447 -25.70 -2.22 -31.12
C ARG A 447 -26.59 -2.44 -29.89
N ALA A 448 -27.83 -2.88 -30.07
CA ALA A 448 -28.76 -3.15 -28.98
C ALA A 448 -28.18 -4.15 -27.98
N ALA A 449 -27.73 -5.34 -28.43
CA ALA A 449 -27.11 -6.35 -27.57
C ALA A 449 -25.87 -5.80 -26.82
N ARG A 450 -25.07 -4.95 -27.48
CA ARG A 450 -23.87 -4.33 -26.88
C ARG A 450 -24.21 -3.40 -25.71
N PHE A 451 -25.25 -2.58 -25.83
CA PHE A 451 -25.67 -1.67 -24.77
C PHE A 451 -26.48 -2.38 -23.69
N LEU A 452 -27.36 -3.32 -24.07
CA LEU A 452 -28.14 -4.13 -23.13
C LEU A 452 -27.26 -5.00 -22.23
N ARG A 453 -26.09 -5.42 -22.71
CA ARG A 453 -25.06 -6.05 -21.88
C ARG A 453 -24.69 -5.23 -20.65
N ASN A 454 -24.73 -3.90 -20.77
CA ASN A 454 -24.39 -2.95 -19.72
C ASN A 454 -25.57 -2.68 -18.76
N CYS A 455 -26.72 -3.38 -18.89
CA CYS A 455 -27.77 -3.42 -17.86
C CYS A 455 -27.30 -4.06 -16.55
N ARG A 456 -26.08 -4.63 -16.53
CA ARG A 456 -25.34 -4.96 -15.30
C ARG A 456 -23.97 -4.29 -15.34
N GLN A 457 -23.62 -3.64 -14.24
CA GLN A 457 -22.35 -2.94 -14.07
C GLN A 457 -21.17 -3.92 -14.07
N ILE A 458 -21.31 -5.05 -13.36
CA ILE A 458 -20.34 -6.15 -13.36
C ILE A 458 -20.84 -7.26 -14.29
N GLN A 459 -20.13 -7.48 -15.40
CA GLN A 459 -20.52 -8.40 -16.47
C GLN A 459 -19.85 -9.77 -16.34
N THR A 460 -18.70 -9.86 -15.65
CA THR A 460 -17.87 -11.07 -15.58
C THR A 460 -18.30 -12.12 -14.55
N LEU A 461 -19.29 -11.83 -13.71
CA LEU A 461 -19.61 -12.61 -12.51
C LEU A 461 -19.58 -14.13 -12.72
N HIS A 462 -18.60 -14.80 -12.11
CA HIS A 462 -18.53 -16.26 -11.95
C HIS A 462 -19.53 -16.79 -10.90
N GLY A 463 -20.68 -16.12 -10.71
CA GLY A 463 -21.63 -16.46 -9.64
C GLY A 463 -21.03 -16.35 -8.24
N LEU A 464 -20.13 -15.38 -8.03
CA LEU A 464 -19.38 -15.22 -6.78
C LEU A 464 -20.14 -14.36 -5.75
N PRO A 465 -19.89 -14.55 -4.44
CA PRO A 465 -20.50 -13.74 -3.39
C PRO A 465 -20.12 -12.26 -3.54
N ASP A 466 -21.11 -11.39 -3.45
CA ASP A 466 -21.00 -9.93 -3.58
C ASP A 466 -20.76 -9.22 -2.24
N ARG A 467 -20.73 -9.94 -1.11
CA ARG A 467 -20.62 -9.37 0.24
C ARG A 467 -19.51 -8.32 0.38
N LYS A 468 -18.31 -8.59 -0.12
CA LYS A 468 -17.20 -7.62 -0.03
C LYS A 468 -17.43 -6.41 -0.95
N PHE A 469 -17.94 -6.64 -2.16
CA PHE A 469 -18.31 -5.59 -3.10
C PHE A 469 -19.38 -4.66 -2.52
N ASN A 470 -20.34 -5.19 -1.78
CA ASN A 470 -21.42 -4.41 -1.17
C ASN A 470 -20.98 -3.66 0.10
N ASN A 471 -19.97 -4.17 0.83
CA ASN A 471 -19.59 -3.63 2.15
C ASN A 471 -18.27 -2.86 2.20
N ASP A 472 -17.40 -2.95 1.19
CA ASP A 472 -16.12 -2.22 1.10
C ASP A 472 -16.14 -1.30 -0.11
N GLU A 473 -16.39 -0.01 0.13
CA GLU A 473 -16.48 1.02 -0.91
C GLU A 473 -15.21 1.14 -1.75
N GLY A 474 -14.03 1.07 -1.14
CA GLY A 474 -12.77 1.14 -1.88
C GLY A 474 -12.55 -0.09 -2.76
N PHE A 475 -13.05 -1.26 -2.34
CA PHE A 475 -13.02 -2.47 -3.16
C PHE A 475 -14.04 -2.39 -4.30
N ARG A 476 -15.26 -1.91 -4.01
CA ARG A 476 -16.31 -1.66 -5.01
C ARG A 476 -15.80 -0.77 -6.14
N GLN A 477 -15.18 0.37 -5.79
CA GLN A 477 -14.59 1.29 -6.76
C GLN A 477 -13.49 0.61 -7.60
N ALA A 478 -12.55 -0.07 -6.95
CA ALA A 478 -11.47 -0.78 -7.63
C ALA A 478 -11.97 -1.91 -8.55
N ALA A 479 -13.03 -2.62 -8.15
CA ALA A 479 -13.66 -3.66 -8.94
C ALA A 479 -14.39 -3.10 -10.16
N ILE A 480 -15.15 -2.01 -9.99
CA ILE A 480 -15.81 -1.31 -11.11
C ILE A 480 -14.77 -0.76 -12.09
N TYR A 481 -13.71 -0.13 -11.58
CA TYR A 481 -12.63 0.36 -12.43
C TYR A 481 -11.93 -0.79 -13.20
N SER A 482 -11.64 -1.91 -12.53
CA SER A 482 -11.05 -3.09 -13.18
C SER A 482 -11.97 -3.67 -14.27
N GLU A 483 -13.28 -3.69 -14.03
CA GLU A 483 -14.28 -4.12 -15.01
C GLU A 483 -14.23 -3.21 -16.25
N TYR A 484 -14.31 -1.88 -16.07
CA TYR A 484 -14.23 -0.94 -17.19
C TYR A 484 -12.89 -0.97 -17.92
N TYR A 485 -11.80 -1.18 -17.18
CA TYR A 485 -10.49 -1.37 -17.76
C TYR A 485 -10.46 -2.60 -18.68
N ASP A 486 -11.15 -3.69 -18.33
CA ASP A 486 -11.15 -4.91 -19.15
C ASP A 486 -12.15 -4.88 -20.31
N VAL A 487 -13.32 -4.25 -20.13
CA VAL A 487 -14.44 -4.39 -21.11
C VAL A 487 -14.59 -3.22 -22.09
N LEU A 488 -14.07 -2.03 -21.76
CA LEU A 488 -14.19 -0.85 -22.63
C LEU A 488 -12.99 -0.73 -23.58
N ASN A 489 -13.25 -0.48 -24.86
CA ASN A 489 -12.19 -0.12 -25.81
C ASN A 489 -11.83 1.36 -25.68
N VAL A 490 -10.64 1.77 -26.11
CA VAL A 490 -10.24 3.17 -26.14
C VAL A 490 -10.80 3.86 -27.41
N ASN A 491 -11.31 5.08 -27.29
CA ASN A 491 -11.87 5.87 -28.40
C ASN A 491 -11.01 7.11 -28.71
N LYS A 492 -10.45 7.14 -29.93
CA LYS A 492 -9.54 8.19 -30.44
C LYS A 492 -10.16 9.60 -30.54
N LYS A 493 -11.49 9.71 -30.43
CA LYS A 493 -12.23 10.97 -30.51
C LYS A 493 -12.68 11.50 -29.15
N ILE A 494 -12.14 10.97 -28.05
CA ILE A 494 -12.46 11.43 -26.69
C ILE A 494 -11.18 11.94 -26.03
N ILE A 495 -11.27 13.16 -25.50
CA ILE A 495 -10.22 13.80 -24.70
C ILE A 495 -10.78 14.08 -23.31
N LEU A 496 -10.11 13.58 -22.28
CA LEU A 496 -10.43 13.87 -20.89
C LEU A 496 -9.45 14.90 -20.34
N PHE A 497 -9.99 15.99 -19.78
CA PHE A 497 -9.27 17.04 -19.08
C PHE A 497 -9.60 17.01 -17.59
N GLU A 498 -8.57 17.10 -16.75
CA GLU A 498 -8.70 17.20 -15.30
C GLU A 498 -7.68 18.20 -14.77
N SER A 499 -8.18 19.23 -14.08
CA SER A 499 -7.34 20.23 -13.41
C SER A 499 -7.56 20.15 -11.91
N PHE A 500 -6.46 20.05 -11.14
CA PHE A 500 -6.46 20.05 -9.66
C PHE A 500 -7.48 19.07 -9.05
N SER A 501 -7.52 17.82 -9.51
CA SER A 501 -8.51 16.83 -9.05
C SER A 501 -9.97 17.23 -9.27
N GLY A 502 -10.24 17.96 -10.36
CA GLY A 502 -11.59 18.39 -10.75
C GLY A 502 -12.12 19.60 -9.99
N VAL A 503 -11.27 20.37 -9.30
CA VAL A 503 -11.71 21.56 -8.54
C VAL A 503 -12.23 22.65 -9.47
N ALA A 504 -11.57 22.90 -10.61
CA ALA A 504 -11.97 23.95 -11.54
C ALA A 504 -11.52 23.65 -12.97
N MET A 505 -12.23 24.21 -13.95
CA MET A 505 -11.84 24.22 -15.35
C MET A 505 -10.80 25.32 -15.60
N SER A 506 -9.51 25.04 -15.33
CA SER A 506 -8.44 26.05 -15.30
C SER A 506 -7.05 25.52 -15.70
N CYS A 507 -6.02 26.36 -15.60
CA CYS A 507 -4.60 26.04 -15.82
C CYS A 507 -4.28 25.59 -17.27
N ASN A 508 -3.20 24.82 -17.45
CA ASN A 508 -2.71 24.36 -18.74
C ASN A 508 -3.78 23.54 -19.51
N PRO A 509 -4.56 22.64 -18.86
CA PRO A 509 -5.63 21.92 -19.54
C PRO A 509 -6.69 22.83 -20.17
N LEU A 510 -7.05 23.96 -19.53
CA LEU A 510 -8.02 24.90 -20.10
C LEU A 510 -7.46 25.58 -21.35
N ALA A 511 -6.23 26.10 -21.29
CA ALA A 511 -5.64 26.80 -22.43
C ALA A 511 -5.50 25.87 -23.66
N ILE A 512 -5.10 24.62 -23.43
CA ILE A 512 -5.07 23.58 -24.47
C ILE A 512 -6.49 23.35 -25.05
N PHE A 513 -7.51 23.21 -24.20
CA PHE A 513 -8.89 23.02 -24.65
C PHE A 513 -9.41 24.21 -25.47
N LEU A 514 -9.17 25.44 -25.02
CA LEU A 514 -9.60 26.65 -25.73
C LEU A 514 -8.92 26.77 -27.09
N GLU A 515 -7.64 26.43 -27.18
CA GLU A 515 -6.92 26.43 -28.46
C GLU A 515 -7.46 25.35 -29.40
N MET A 516 -7.76 24.14 -28.91
CA MET A 516 -8.42 23.10 -29.71
C MET A 516 -9.81 23.54 -30.21
N LYS A 517 -10.56 24.32 -29.43
CA LYS A 517 -11.89 24.80 -29.79
C LYS A 517 -11.90 25.77 -30.98
N LYS A 518 -10.77 26.42 -31.28
CA LYS A 518 -10.60 27.28 -32.46
C LYS A 518 -10.36 26.49 -33.75
N ASP A 519 -10.05 25.19 -33.63
CA ASP A 519 -9.64 24.35 -34.75
C ASP A 519 -10.73 23.32 -35.10
N SER A 520 -11.32 23.50 -36.29
CA SER A 520 -12.40 22.65 -36.83
C SER A 520 -12.06 21.15 -36.91
N ARG A 521 -10.78 20.77 -36.91
CA ARG A 521 -10.37 19.35 -36.86
C ARG A 521 -10.86 18.65 -35.59
N PHE A 522 -11.18 19.41 -34.54
CA PHE A 522 -11.69 18.91 -33.27
C PHE A 522 -13.22 18.92 -33.14
N ASP A 523 -13.99 19.37 -34.14
CA ASP A 523 -15.46 19.48 -34.04
C ASP A 523 -16.15 18.13 -33.74
N ASN A 524 -15.59 17.04 -34.25
CA ASN A 524 -16.09 15.68 -34.03
C ASN A 524 -15.50 14.99 -32.78
N PHE A 525 -14.78 15.71 -31.92
CA PHE A 525 -14.28 15.19 -30.65
C PHE A 525 -15.27 15.46 -29.51
N LEU A 526 -15.31 14.53 -28.57
CA LEU A 526 -15.97 14.69 -27.29
C LEU A 526 -14.94 15.16 -26.26
N PHE A 527 -15.17 16.33 -25.68
CA PHE A 527 -14.36 16.90 -24.62
C PHE A 527 -15.00 16.61 -23.27
N VAL A 528 -14.30 15.82 -22.46
CA VAL A 528 -14.76 15.38 -21.14
C VAL A 528 -13.99 16.17 -20.09
N TRP A 529 -14.69 17.01 -19.32
CA TRP A 529 -14.13 17.80 -18.23
C TRP A 529 -14.50 17.20 -16.88
N VAL A 530 -13.49 16.88 -16.08
CA VAL A 530 -13.68 16.40 -14.71
C VAL A 530 -13.89 17.61 -13.82
N ILE A 531 -15.07 17.73 -13.22
CA ILE A 531 -15.50 18.86 -12.39
C ILE A 531 -16.31 18.36 -11.19
N ASN A 532 -15.90 18.72 -9.98
CA ASN A 532 -16.55 18.31 -8.74
C ASN A 532 -17.86 19.07 -8.48
N ASP A 533 -17.89 20.36 -8.85
CA ASP A 533 -19.06 21.23 -8.73
C ASP A 533 -19.30 21.98 -10.04
N ILE A 534 -20.38 21.60 -10.73
CA ILE A 534 -20.76 22.16 -12.03
C ILE A 534 -21.13 23.65 -11.97
N THR A 535 -21.46 24.17 -10.79
CA THR A 535 -21.81 25.60 -10.61
C THR A 535 -20.60 26.52 -10.82
N THR A 536 -19.39 26.00 -10.66
CA THR A 536 -18.13 26.72 -10.90
C THR A 536 -17.81 26.90 -12.40
N VAL A 537 -18.56 26.22 -13.28
CA VAL A 537 -18.35 26.26 -14.73
C VAL A 537 -19.16 27.37 -15.38
N SER A 538 -18.49 28.20 -16.18
CA SER A 538 -19.12 29.25 -17.00
C SER A 538 -20.18 28.67 -17.95
N ASP A 539 -21.31 29.38 -18.08
CA ASP A 539 -22.41 29.00 -18.96
C ASP A 539 -22.02 28.97 -20.45
N GLU A 540 -20.97 29.68 -20.84
CA GLU A 540 -20.41 29.61 -22.20
C GLU A 540 -20.06 28.16 -22.59
N TYR A 541 -19.43 27.41 -21.69
CA TYR A 541 -19.00 26.05 -21.97
C TYR A 541 -20.15 25.04 -21.94
N LYS A 542 -21.23 25.35 -21.21
CA LYS A 542 -22.43 24.51 -21.13
C LYS A 542 -23.23 24.52 -22.44
N LYS A 543 -23.06 25.54 -23.28
CA LYS A 543 -23.69 25.67 -24.61
C LYS A 543 -23.07 24.77 -25.68
N HIS A 544 -22.00 24.04 -25.38
CA HIS A 544 -21.37 23.15 -26.34
C HIS A 544 -21.79 21.69 -26.14
N GLN A 545 -22.54 21.13 -27.11
CA GLN A 545 -23.04 19.76 -27.04
C GLN A 545 -21.91 18.71 -26.97
N ASN A 546 -20.74 18.99 -27.54
CA ASN A 546 -19.60 18.09 -27.51
C ASN A 546 -18.71 18.27 -26.28
N VAL A 547 -19.13 19.08 -25.30
CA VAL A 547 -18.50 19.21 -23.98
C VAL A 547 -19.38 18.50 -22.95
N VAL A 548 -18.75 17.64 -22.15
CA VAL A 548 -19.40 16.83 -21.12
C VAL A 548 -18.67 17.03 -19.80
N PHE A 549 -19.42 17.25 -18.73
CA PHE A 549 -18.88 17.41 -17.38
C PHE A 549 -19.11 16.15 -16.56
N VAL A 550 -18.08 15.73 -15.83
CA VAL A 550 -18.06 14.45 -15.11
C VAL A 550 -17.53 14.68 -13.70
N GLN A 551 -18.25 14.18 -12.71
CA GLN A 551 -17.83 14.27 -11.31
C GLN A 551 -16.73 13.26 -11.02
N LYS A 552 -15.65 13.69 -10.36
CA LYS A 552 -14.54 12.80 -9.98
C LYS A 552 -15.05 11.63 -9.12
N ASP A 553 -14.42 10.47 -9.30
CA ASP A 553 -14.74 9.21 -8.61
C ASP A 553 -16.15 8.61 -8.90
N SER A 554 -16.99 9.27 -9.71
CA SER A 554 -18.27 8.73 -10.19
C SER A 554 -18.12 7.54 -11.14
N ASP A 555 -19.20 6.79 -11.38
CA ASP A 555 -19.22 5.70 -12.35
C ASP A 555 -18.85 6.18 -13.77
N LEU A 556 -19.29 7.38 -14.16
CA LEU A 556 -18.94 8.00 -15.44
C LEU A 556 -17.46 8.38 -15.53
N TYR A 557 -16.86 8.84 -14.42
CA TYR A 557 -15.43 9.12 -14.36
C TYR A 557 -14.59 7.87 -14.60
N LEU A 558 -14.92 6.76 -13.90
CA LEU A 558 -14.22 5.49 -14.09
C LEU A 558 -14.33 4.98 -15.53
N ARG A 559 -15.50 5.14 -16.16
CA ARG A 559 -15.75 4.80 -17.58
C ARG A 559 -14.85 5.62 -18.50
N TYR A 560 -14.86 6.95 -18.40
CA TYR A 560 -14.08 7.80 -19.30
C TYR A 560 -12.57 7.69 -19.07
N LEU A 561 -12.10 7.47 -17.84
CA LEU A 561 -10.69 7.15 -17.59
C LEU A 561 -10.22 5.90 -18.37
N CYS A 562 -11.11 4.93 -18.61
CA CYS A 562 -10.80 3.70 -19.36
C CYS A 562 -11.10 3.81 -20.86
N HIS A 563 -11.95 4.76 -21.27
CA HIS A 563 -12.48 4.90 -22.63
C HIS A 563 -11.80 6.03 -23.44
N ALA A 564 -11.38 7.11 -22.79
CA ALA A 564 -10.75 8.24 -23.47
C ALA A 564 -9.36 7.87 -24.01
N TYR A 565 -9.04 8.30 -25.23
CA TYR A 565 -7.71 8.07 -25.84
C TYR A 565 -6.70 9.10 -25.37
N TYR A 566 -7.10 10.37 -25.30
CA TYR A 566 -6.25 11.44 -24.80
C TYR A 566 -6.66 11.80 -23.37
N LEU A 567 -5.68 11.83 -22.48
CA LEU A 567 -5.83 12.21 -21.08
C LEU A 567 -4.91 13.41 -20.83
N VAL A 568 -5.44 14.49 -20.28
CA VAL A 568 -4.70 15.72 -19.97
C VAL A 568 -4.94 16.05 -18.50
N ASN A 569 -3.88 16.06 -17.70
CA ASN A 569 -3.96 16.35 -16.26
C ASN A 569 -2.79 17.24 -15.84
N ASN A 570 -3.01 18.21 -14.95
CA ASN A 570 -1.96 19.10 -14.44
C ASN A 570 -1.42 18.68 -13.05
N ALA A 571 -2.05 17.70 -12.41
CA ALA A 571 -1.70 17.14 -11.11
C ALA A 571 -1.52 15.62 -11.25
N THR A 572 -2.43 14.83 -10.66
CA THR A 572 -2.35 13.37 -10.65
C THR A 572 -3.73 12.74 -10.77
N PHE A 573 -3.85 11.64 -11.52
CA PHE A 573 -5.01 10.76 -11.42
C PHE A 573 -4.97 9.93 -10.12
N PRO A 574 -6.13 9.43 -9.63
CA PRO A 574 -6.21 8.66 -8.39
C PRO A 574 -5.36 7.39 -8.36
N PRO A 575 -5.06 6.83 -7.18
CA PRO A 575 -4.21 5.63 -7.04
C PRO A 575 -4.66 4.40 -7.84
N TYR A 576 -5.96 4.25 -8.13
CA TYR A 576 -6.47 3.14 -8.94
C TYR A 576 -6.25 3.33 -10.44
N PHE A 577 -5.98 4.54 -10.95
CA PHE A 577 -5.84 4.77 -12.38
C PHE A 577 -4.67 3.97 -12.98
N THR A 578 -4.89 3.08 -13.95
CA THR A 578 -3.82 2.39 -14.70
C THR A 578 -3.95 2.74 -16.17
N ARG A 579 -2.89 3.26 -16.80
CA ARG A 579 -2.95 3.64 -18.21
C ARG A 579 -2.99 2.40 -19.12
N LYS A 580 -3.96 2.34 -20.04
CA LYS A 580 -3.97 1.36 -21.13
C LYS A 580 -2.88 1.68 -22.14
N LYS A 581 -2.32 0.66 -22.77
CA LYS A 581 -1.16 0.80 -23.68
C LYS A 581 -1.44 1.82 -24.79
N GLU A 582 -2.66 1.83 -25.31
CA GLU A 582 -3.10 2.68 -26.43
C GLU A 582 -3.38 4.13 -26.03
N GLN A 583 -3.60 4.43 -24.74
CA GLN A 583 -3.91 5.79 -24.28
C GLN A 583 -2.69 6.69 -24.32
N LYS A 584 -2.90 7.95 -24.69
CA LYS A 584 -1.93 9.04 -24.59
C LYS A 584 -2.28 9.89 -23.37
N TYR A 585 -1.37 9.97 -22.40
CA TYR A 585 -1.48 10.78 -21.21
C TYR A 585 -0.42 11.90 -21.22
N LEU A 586 -0.89 13.15 -21.26
CA LEU A 586 -0.13 14.37 -21.05
C LEU A 586 -0.26 14.82 -19.59
N ASN A 587 0.83 14.76 -18.84
CA ASN A 587 0.93 15.46 -17.57
C ASN A 587 1.54 16.84 -17.82
N THR A 588 0.77 17.90 -17.54
CA THR A 588 1.19 19.28 -17.81
C THR A 588 1.92 19.93 -16.64
N TRP A 589 1.92 19.29 -15.46
CA TRP A 589 2.29 19.91 -14.19
C TRP A 589 1.61 21.29 -13.97
N HIS A 590 1.94 22.00 -12.90
CA HIS A 590 1.21 23.22 -12.54
C HIS A 590 2.08 24.33 -11.91
N GLY A 591 3.35 24.47 -12.32
CA GLY A 591 4.19 25.59 -11.92
C GLY A 591 5.69 25.30 -11.97
N THR A 592 6.51 26.34 -11.82
CA THR A 592 7.97 26.21 -11.67
C THR A 592 8.31 25.97 -10.19
N PRO A 593 9.01 24.87 -9.82
CA PRO A 593 9.28 24.57 -8.42
C PRO A 593 10.33 25.49 -7.80
N TRP A 594 9.92 26.40 -6.91
CA TRP A 594 10.87 27.09 -6.03
C TRP A 594 11.09 26.29 -4.73
N LYS A 595 10.00 25.81 -4.12
CA LYS A 595 10.01 24.89 -2.98
C LYS A 595 10.46 23.49 -3.36
N THR A 596 11.08 22.76 -2.43
CA THR A 596 11.52 21.37 -2.68
C THR A 596 10.34 20.43 -2.88
N LEU A 597 10.52 19.47 -3.78
CA LEU A 597 9.51 18.48 -4.18
C LEU A 597 10.14 17.08 -4.22
N GLY A 598 9.29 16.06 -4.38
CA GLY A 598 9.76 14.68 -4.48
C GLY A 598 10.55 14.25 -3.24
N LYS A 599 11.72 13.66 -3.44
CA LYS A 599 12.59 13.14 -2.36
C LYS A 599 13.29 14.22 -1.52
N ASP A 600 13.26 15.48 -1.96
CA ASP A 600 13.93 16.59 -1.26
C ASP A 600 12.99 17.27 -0.22
N ILE A 601 11.79 16.73 0.01
CA ILE A 601 10.89 17.14 1.09
C ILE A 601 11.44 16.61 2.43
N LYS A 602 11.66 17.49 3.40
CA LYS A 602 12.34 17.14 4.66
C LYS A 602 11.47 16.36 5.65
N ASN A 603 10.20 16.74 5.81
CA ASN A 603 9.37 16.34 6.96
C ASN A 603 8.31 15.29 6.65
N SER A 604 8.40 14.59 5.52
CA SER A 604 7.35 13.67 5.09
C SER A 604 7.87 12.50 4.27
N PHE A 605 7.77 11.29 4.82
CA PHE A 605 8.22 10.07 4.15
C PHE A 605 7.27 9.67 3.01
N MET A 606 7.73 9.86 1.76
CA MET A 606 7.03 9.44 0.53
C MET A 606 5.64 10.08 0.34
N GLU A 607 5.48 11.36 0.67
CA GLU A 607 4.20 12.11 0.53
C GLU A 607 3.69 12.13 -0.92
N LEU A 608 4.56 12.51 -1.86
CA LEU A 608 4.22 12.73 -3.26
C LEU A 608 4.34 11.47 -4.12
N LYS A 609 4.23 10.29 -3.51
CA LYS A 609 4.33 8.98 -4.18
C LYS A 609 3.35 8.79 -5.33
N ASN A 610 2.14 9.36 -5.24
CA ASN A 610 1.17 9.26 -6.34
C ASN A 610 1.56 10.12 -7.56
N SER A 611 2.29 11.23 -7.35
CA SER A 611 2.80 12.06 -8.45
C SER A 611 3.85 11.32 -9.25
N GLN A 612 4.84 10.74 -8.59
CA GLN A 612 5.84 9.87 -9.22
C GLN A 612 5.20 8.76 -10.04
N ARG A 613 4.25 8.05 -9.43
CA ARG A 613 3.49 6.99 -10.10
C ARG A 613 2.78 7.50 -11.35
N ASN A 614 2.13 8.65 -11.29
CA ASN A 614 1.46 9.25 -12.43
C ASN A 614 2.44 9.69 -13.53
N PHE A 615 3.63 10.15 -13.17
CA PHE A 615 4.68 10.42 -14.15
C PHE A 615 5.08 9.13 -14.87
N LEU A 616 5.27 8.01 -14.17
CA LEU A 616 5.53 6.72 -14.81
C LEU A 616 4.36 6.19 -15.67
N GLN A 617 3.12 6.62 -15.39
CA GLN A 617 1.97 6.34 -16.25
C GLN A 617 1.91 7.24 -17.49
N SER A 618 2.50 8.45 -17.45
CA SER A 618 2.36 9.41 -18.53
C SER A 618 3.13 8.96 -19.78
N THR A 619 2.65 9.42 -20.93
CA THR A 619 3.34 9.24 -22.22
C THR A 619 4.10 10.50 -22.63
N HIS A 620 3.65 11.64 -22.12
CA HIS A 620 4.11 12.97 -22.44
C HIS A 620 4.12 13.78 -21.13
N MET A 621 5.24 14.43 -20.86
CA MET A 621 5.44 15.35 -19.75
C MET A 621 5.74 16.72 -20.34
N LEU A 622 4.97 17.73 -19.95
CA LEU A 622 5.28 19.12 -20.30
C LEU A 622 6.09 19.74 -19.16
N SER A 623 7.13 20.48 -19.53
CA SER A 623 7.95 21.26 -18.62
C SER A 623 8.12 22.69 -19.16
N PRO A 624 8.02 23.73 -18.32
CA PRO A 624 8.17 25.11 -18.74
C PRO A 624 9.63 25.53 -18.95
N ASN A 625 10.58 24.83 -18.33
CA ASN A 625 12.00 25.21 -18.33
C ASN A 625 12.90 24.03 -17.88
N PRO A 626 14.22 24.10 -18.14
CA PRO A 626 15.18 23.06 -17.72
C PRO A 626 15.18 22.74 -16.23
N HIS A 627 14.99 23.76 -15.37
CA HIS A 627 14.92 23.58 -13.91
C HIS A 627 13.77 22.65 -13.52
N THR A 628 12.58 22.90 -14.06
CA THR A 628 11.40 22.07 -13.79
C THR A 628 11.58 20.65 -14.36
N THR A 629 12.23 20.52 -15.53
CA THR A 629 12.56 19.20 -16.10
C THR A 629 13.44 18.40 -15.15
N TRP A 630 14.49 19.02 -14.61
CA TRP A 630 15.37 18.40 -13.62
C TRP A 630 14.59 17.97 -12.36
N VAL A 631 13.73 18.84 -11.81
CA VAL A 631 12.94 18.51 -10.62
C VAL A 631 12.00 17.33 -10.90
N LEU A 632 11.20 17.38 -11.97
CA LEU A 632 10.19 16.36 -12.26
C LEU A 632 10.80 15.01 -12.66
N ALA A 633 11.96 15.01 -13.31
CA ALA A 633 12.65 13.79 -13.72
C ALA A 633 13.47 13.16 -12.59
N ASP A 634 14.30 13.96 -11.92
CA ASP A 634 15.39 13.47 -11.07
C ASP A 634 14.99 13.40 -9.60
N ARG A 635 14.22 14.39 -9.11
CA ARG A 635 13.78 14.45 -7.70
C ARG A 635 12.60 13.53 -7.41
N TYR A 636 11.94 13.04 -8.46
CA TYR A 636 10.94 11.97 -8.41
C TYR A 636 11.50 10.62 -8.85
N ASP A 637 12.82 10.43 -8.98
CA ASP A 637 13.45 9.13 -9.28
C ASP A 637 12.91 8.42 -10.54
N ILE A 638 12.55 9.18 -11.58
CA ILE A 638 12.05 8.63 -12.86
C ILE A 638 13.03 8.77 -14.02
N LYS A 639 14.05 9.63 -13.90
CA LYS A 639 14.95 10.08 -14.99
C LYS A 639 15.41 8.95 -15.92
N GLU A 640 15.91 7.87 -15.35
CA GLU A 640 16.54 6.78 -16.11
C GLU A 640 15.59 5.62 -16.44
N ILE A 641 14.36 5.60 -15.90
CA ILE A 641 13.40 4.50 -16.08
C ILE A 641 12.16 4.90 -16.89
N TYR A 642 11.90 6.19 -17.04
CA TYR A 642 10.76 6.73 -17.78
C TYR A 642 10.94 6.55 -19.29
N LEU A 643 9.92 6.02 -19.98
CA LEU A 643 9.94 5.79 -21.44
C LEU A 643 9.07 6.78 -22.24
N GLY A 644 8.40 7.72 -21.58
CA GLY A 644 7.64 8.75 -22.29
C GLY A 644 8.55 9.91 -22.74
N LYS A 645 7.94 10.94 -23.30
CA LYS A 645 8.64 12.11 -23.85
C LYS A 645 8.50 13.31 -22.92
N PHE A 646 9.57 14.09 -22.78
CA PHE A 646 9.50 15.43 -22.18
C PHE A 646 9.51 16.48 -23.27
N LEU A 647 8.74 17.54 -23.10
CA LEU A 647 8.80 18.73 -23.94
C LEU A 647 9.07 19.95 -23.07
N GLU A 648 10.12 20.69 -23.42
CA GLU A 648 10.45 21.99 -22.84
C GLU A 648 9.92 23.13 -23.72
N ALA A 649 8.69 23.57 -23.46
CA ALA A 649 7.97 24.49 -24.35
C ALA A 649 7.27 25.67 -23.67
N GLY A 650 7.45 25.87 -22.35
CA GLY A 650 6.69 26.87 -21.58
C GLY A 650 5.35 26.33 -21.09
N TYR A 651 4.46 27.19 -20.62
CA TYR A 651 3.13 26.81 -20.15
C TYR A 651 1.97 27.36 -21.00
N PRO A 652 1.06 26.50 -21.51
CA PRO A 652 -0.14 26.89 -22.24
C PRO A 652 -0.97 27.96 -21.53
N ARG A 653 -1.07 27.91 -20.20
CA ARG A 653 -1.89 28.89 -19.44
C ARG A 653 -1.38 30.33 -19.56
N ILE A 654 -0.08 30.54 -19.83
CA ILE A 654 0.51 31.88 -19.98
C ILE A 654 0.10 32.53 -21.31
N ASP A 655 -0.27 31.74 -22.33
CA ASP A 655 -0.86 32.27 -23.57
C ASP A 655 -2.13 33.08 -23.30
N LEU A 656 -2.91 32.72 -22.27
CA LEU A 656 -4.12 33.45 -21.84
C LEU A 656 -3.77 34.80 -21.20
N THR A 657 -2.55 34.96 -20.69
CA THR A 657 -2.04 36.24 -20.16
C THR A 657 -1.52 37.13 -21.29
N LEU A 658 -0.76 36.54 -22.23
CA LEU A 658 -0.05 37.28 -23.27
C LEU A 658 -0.94 37.68 -24.46
N ASN A 659 -1.92 36.85 -24.83
CA ASN A 659 -2.72 37.06 -26.06
C ASN A 659 -4.17 37.49 -25.80
N ILE A 660 -4.50 37.92 -24.59
CA ILE A 660 -5.88 38.28 -24.30
C ILE A 660 -6.33 39.49 -25.15
N SER A 661 -7.53 39.43 -25.71
CA SER A 661 -8.11 40.52 -26.51
C SER A 661 -8.44 41.74 -25.65
N ASP A 662 -8.36 42.94 -26.23
CA ASP A 662 -8.69 44.19 -25.53
C ASP A 662 -10.16 44.29 -25.11
N ASP A 663 -11.08 43.66 -25.84
CA ASP A 663 -12.50 43.55 -25.45
C ASP A 663 -12.65 42.79 -24.13
N ARG A 664 -11.97 41.64 -24.01
CA ARG A 664 -11.94 40.84 -22.79
C ARG A 664 -11.26 41.57 -21.63
N LYS A 665 -10.15 42.30 -21.86
CA LYS A 665 -9.54 43.16 -20.82
C LYS A 665 -10.53 44.21 -20.33
N SER A 666 -11.25 44.85 -21.25
CA SER A 666 -12.25 45.87 -20.94
C SER A 666 -13.43 45.29 -20.16
N GLU A 667 -13.85 44.08 -20.51
CA GLU A 667 -14.85 43.32 -19.76
C GLU A 667 -14.37 43.00 -18.33
N LEU A 668 -13.16 42.46 -18.17
CA LEU A 668 -12.58 42.18 -16.85
C LEU A 668 -12.51 43.43 -15.97
N ARG A 669 -12.05 44.56 -16.54
CA ARG A 669 -11.99 45.85 -15.84
C ARG A 669 -13.36 46.32 -15.38
N ARG A 670 -14.40 46.14 -16.21
CA ARG A 670 -15.79 46.49 -15.86
C ARG A 670 -16.34 45.57 -14.77
N THR A 671 -16.16 44.26 -14.91
CA THR A 671 -16.65 43.26 -13.95
C THR A 671 -15.99 43.43 -12.58
N LEU A 672 -14.73 43.84 -12.55
CA LEU A 672 -13.96 44.06 -11.31
C LEU A 672 -14.02 45.51 -10.79
N ASN A 673 -14.85 46.37 -11.38
CA ASN A 673 -15.00 47.79 -10.99
C ASN A 673 -13.65 48.56 -10.91
N ILE A 674 -12.79 48.34 -11.89
CA ILE A 674 -11.44 48.93 -11.91
C ILE A 674 -11.49 50.42 -12.27
N ASP A 675 -10.93 51.26 -11.40
CA ASP A 675 -10.72 52.69 -11.64
C ASP A 675 -9.58 52.88 -12.67
N PRO A 676 -9.84 53.40 -13.88
CA PRO A 676 -8.83 53.51 -14.93
C PRO A 676 -7.70 54.48 -14.58
N THR A 677 -7.86 55.32 -13.56
CA THR A 677 -6.83 56.29 -13.12
C THR A 677 -5.80 55.67 -12.17
N LYS A 678 -6.07 54.47 -11.64
CA LYS A 678 -5.23 53.81 -10.63
C LYS A 678 -4.59 52.53 -11.18
N LYS A 679 -3.44 52.18 -10.61
CA LYS A 679 -2.73 50.92 -10.91
C LYS A 679 -3.46 49.72 -10.31
N VAL A 680 -3.50 48.61 -11.05
CA VAL A 680 -4.10 47.34 -10.61
C VAL A 680 -3.05 46.50 -9.89
N VAL A 681 -3.29 46.22 -8.62
CA VAL A 681 -2.38 45.45 -7.77
C VAL A 681 -3.07 44.16 -7.34
N LEU A 682 -2.50 43.02 -7.71
CA LEU A 682 -3.04 41.72 -7.31
C LEU A 682 -2.22 41.14 -6.15
N TYR A 683 -2.86 40.85 -5.03
CA TYR A 683 -2.27 40.09 -3.93
C TYR A 683 -2.72 38.62 -4.00
N ALA A 684 -1.77 37.72 -4.31
CA ALA A 684 -2.00 36.29 -4.49
C ALA A 684 -0.96 35.45 -3.70
N PRO A 685 -1.11 35.33 -2.37
CA PRO A 685 -0.22 34.53 -1.52
C PRO A 685 -0.56 33.04 -1.53
N THR A 686 0.38 32.21 -1.09
CA THR A 686 0.22 30.77 -0.87
C THR A 686 -0.30 30.51 0.55
N TRP A 687 -1.26 29.60 0.70
CA TRP A 687 -1.69 29.10 2.00
C TRP A 687 -0.58 28.30 2.70
N ARG A 688 -0.22 28.68 3.94
CA ARG A 688 0.87 28.10 4.75
C ARG A 688 0.39 26.97 5.65
N GLY A 689 -0.78 27.09 6.28
CA GLY A 689 -1.29 26.10 7.24
C GLY A 689 -0.43 25.95 8.51
N THR A 690 0.43 26.92 8.80
CA THR A 690 1.44 26.86 9.88
C THR A 690 1.01 27.58 11.17
N LEU A 691 0.03 28.49 11.12
CA LEU A 691 -0.40 29.33 12.26
C LEU A 691 -1.39 28.64 13.23
N GLY A 692 -1.35 27.32 13.34
CA GLY A 692 -2.18 26.53 14.25
C GLY A 692 -3.61 26.29 13.78
N SER A 693 -4.37 27.34 13.42
CA SER A 693 -5.73 27.22 12.87
C SER A 693 -5.95 28.04 11.59
N PRO A 694 -6.79 27.56 10.64
CA PRO A 694 -7.12 28.30 9.41
C PRO A 694 -7.67 29.70 9.64
N GLU A 695 -8.35 29.91 10.76
CA GLU A 695 -8.94 31.20 11.11
C GLU A 695 -7.86 32.26 11.40
N VAL A 696 -6.81 31.90 12.15
CA VAL A 696 -5.71 32.81 12.51
C VAL A 696 -4.94 33.28 11.26
N GLU A 697 -4.72 32.36 10.31
CA GLU A 697 -4.05 32.70 9.05
C GLU A 697 -4.94 33.57 8.15
N ALA A 698 -6.25 33.30 8.12
CA ALA A 698 -7.20 34.16 7.43
C ALA A 698 -7.25 35.58 8.04
N ASP A 699 -7.26 35.71 9.37
CA ASP A 699 -7.26 37.00 10.07
C ASP A 699 -6.00 37.81 9.75
N LYS A 700 -4.83 37.16 9.73
CA LYS A 700 -3.57 37.78 9.30
C LYS A 700 -3.69 38.35 7.89
N LEU A 701 -4.12 37.53 6.92
CA LEU A 701 -4.29 37.97 5.53
C LEU A 701 -5.32 39.10 5.38
N ILE A 702 -6.43 39.03 6.12
CA ILE A 702 -7.44 40.11 6.17
C ILE A 702 -6.82 41.41 6.70
N SER A 703 -6.00 41.34 7.76
CA SER A 703 -5.32 42.51 8.32
C SER A 703 -4.36 43.16 7.33
N GLU A 704 -3.66 42.35 6.53
CA GLU A 704 -2.75 42.81 5.49
C GLU A 704 -3.51 43.49 4.35
N ILE A 705 -4.61 42.89 3.86
CA ILE A 705 -5.48 43.50 2.85
C ILE A 705 -6.00 44.85 3.34
N LYS A 706 -6.47 44.93 4.60
CA LYS A 706 -6.93 46.18 5.21
C LYS A 706 -5.80 47.22 5.30
N ALA A 707 -4.57 46.80 5.52
CA ALA A 707 -3.43 47.70 5.58
C ALA A 707 -3.07 48.30 4.21
N LEU A 708 -3.38 47.61 3.11
CA LEU A 708 -3.04 48.03 1.74
C LEU A 708 -4.11 48.90 1.05
N LYS A 709 -5.32 48.97 1.60
CA LYS A 709 -6.48 49.63 0.95
C LYS A 709 -6.29 51.12 0.64
N ASP A 710 -5.53 51.85 1.47
CA ASP A 710 -5.43 53.32 1.42
C ASP A 710 -4.26 53.82 0.54
N LEU A 711 -3.68 52.95 -0.28
CA LEU A 711 -2.51 53.27 -1.12
C LEU A 711 -2.85 53.93 -2.47
N GLY A 712 -4.13 54.26 -2.73
CA GLY A 712 -4.53 54.87 -4.00
C GLY A 712 -4.45 53.92 -5.20
N ILE A 713 -4.65 52.62 -4.98
CA ILE A 713 -4.55 51.54 -5.97
C ILE A 713 -5.89 50.82 -6.19
N ASN A 714 -6.02 50.11 -7.30
CA ASN A 714 -7.05 49.07 -7.46
C ASN A 714 -6.52 47.77 -6.84
N LEU A 715 -6.82 47.51 -5.57
CA LEU A 715 -6.39 46.29 -4.89
C LEU A 715 -7.32 45.12 -5.24
N LEU A 716 -6.73 44.01 -5.68
CA LEU A 716 -7.39 42.74 -5.92
C LEU A 716 -6.73 41.64 -5.09
N PHE A 717 -7.50 40.67 -4.63
CA PHE A 717 -7.03 39.56 -3.80
C PHE A 717 -7.50 38.22 -4.36
N ARG A 718 -6.57 37.26 -4.44
CA ARG A 718 -6.82 35.88 -4.86
C ARG A 718 -6.18 34.93 -3.85
N GLY A 719 -6.98 34.40 -2.93
CA GLY A 719 -6.52 33.50 -1.86
C GLY A 719 -7.36 32.24 -1.73
N HIS A 720 -6.99 31.41 -0.76
CA HIS A 720 -7.69 30.16 -0.42
C HIS A 720 -9.13 30.42 0.06
N TYR A 721 -10.04 29.45 -0.14
CA TYR A 721 -11.48 29.63 0.13
C TYR A 721 -11.81 30.01 1.58
N PHE A 722 -11.01 29.58 2.55
CA PHE A 722 -11.18 29.97 3.97
C PHE A 722 -11.06 31.48 4.18
N VAL A 723 -10.08 32.11 3.51
CA VAL A 723 -9.89 33.56 3.57
C VAL A 723 -11.06 34.26 2.90
N GLN A 724 -11.54 33.72 1.77
CA GLN A 724 -12.69 34.29 1.07
C GLN A 724 -13.96 34.27 1.92
N LYS A 725 -14.24 33.16 2.62
CA LYS A 725 -15.37 33.06 3.54
C LYS A 725 -15.29 34.12 4.65
N ASN A 726 -14.14 34.23 5.33
CA ASN A 726 -13.96 35.19 6.43
C ASN A 726 -13.91 36.65 5.93
N ALA A 727 -13.50 36.87 4.69
CA ALA A 727 -13.47 38.18 4.06
C ALA A 727 -14.88 38.77 3.88
N TYR A 728 -15.89 37.95 3.55
CA TYR A 728 -17.31 38.37 3.55
C TYR A 728 -17.80 38.82 4.93
N GLU A 729 -17.37 38.15 5.99
CA GLU A 729 -17.73 38.51 7.36
C GLU A 729 -16.98 39.77 7.84
N SER A 730 -15.84 40.09 7.22
CA SER A 730 -14.92 41.16 7.62
C SER A 730 -15.04 42.47 6.81
N GLY A 731 -15.96 42.56 5.85
CA GLY A 731 -16.24 43.75 5.03
C GLY A 731 -15.15 44.09 4.00
N ILE A 732 -14.46 43.07 3.48
CA ILE A 732 -13.39 43.22 2.49
C ILE A 732 -13.66 42.41 1.19
N GLU A 733 -14.90 41.96 0.98
CA GLU A 733 -15.34 41.16 -0.15
C GLU A 733 -15.14 41.85 -1.51
N GLN A 734 -15.17 43.19 -1.55
CA GLN A 734 -14.97 43.97 -2.77
C GLN A 734 -13.56 43.83 -3.37
N TYR A 735 -12.58 43.36 -2.58
CA TYR A 735 -11.23 43.10 -3.08
C TYR A 735 -11.06 41.67 -3.61
N ILE A 736 -11.99 40.75 -3.31
CA ILE A 736 -11.87 39.35 -3.71
C ILE A 736 -12.20 39.21 -5.20
N VAL A 737 -11.29 38.58 -5.95
CA VAL A 737 -11.56 38.24 -7.34
C VAL A 737 -12.50 37.02 -7.42
N PRO A 738 -13.67 37.12 -8.09
CA PRO A 738 -14.60 36.02 -8.25
C PRO A 738 -13.96 34.74 -8.82
N GLU A 739 -14.36 33.57 -8.33
CA GLU A 739 -13.74 32.28 -8.70
C GLU A 739 -13.80 31.97 -10.21
N PHE A 740 -14.89 32.34 -10.88
CA PHE A 740 -15.09 32.11 -12.32
C PHE A 740 -14.12 32.90 -13.21
N ILE A 741 -13.47 33.95 -12.69
CA ILE A 741 -12.44 34.68 -13.44
C ILE A 741 -11.15 33.85 -13.42
N ASN A 742 -10.65 33.51 -14.61
CA ASN A 742 -9.42 32.77 -14.76
C ASN A 742 -8.21 33.61 -14.30
N THR A 743 -7.32 33.01 -13.50
CA THR A 743 -6.16 33.72 -12.96
C THR A 743 -5.20 34.21 -14.04
N ASN A 744 -4.93 33.42 -15.09
CA ASN A 744 -4.03 33.85 -16.16
C ASN A 744 -4.66 34.93 -17.06
N GLU A 745 -5.99 34.95 -17.23
CA GLU A 745 -6.67 36.09 -17.85
C GLU A 745 -6.55 37.35 -16.97
N LEU A 746 -6.77 37.22 -15.66
CA LEU A 746 -6.66 38.32 -14.70
C LEU A 746 -5.28 38.98 -14.74
N LEU A 747 -4.19 38.18 -14.79
CA LEU A 747 -2.82 38.69 -14.83
C LEU A 747 -2.56 39.68 -15.96
N SER A 748 -3.31 39.61 -17.06
CA SER A 748 -3.15 40.52 -18.20
C SER A 748 -3.47 42.00 -17.89
N ILE A 749 -4.35 42.26 -16.91
CA ILE A 749 -4.76 43.61 -16.51
C ILE A 749 -4.05 44.09 -15.23
N VAL A 750 -3.26 43.22 -14.60
CA VAL A 750 -2.49 43.53 -13.39
C VAL A 750 -1.25 44.34 -13.77
N ASP A 751 -1.02 45.43 -13.05
CA ASP A 751 0.18 46.26 -13.17
C ASP A 751 1.29 45.80 -12.20
N ILE A 752 0.92 45.38 -10.98
CA ILE A 752 1.86 44.92 -9.94
C ILE A 752 1.32 43.63 -9.30
N LEU A 753 2.14 42.58 -9.25
CA LEU A 753 1.82 41.33 -8.56
C LEU A 753 2.49 41.30 -7.18
N ILE A 754 1.71 41.11 -6.12
CA ILE A 754 2.19 40.76 -4.78
C ILE A 754 2.00 39.26 -4.61
N THR A 755 3.08 38.53 -4.35
CA THR A 755 3.03 37.09 -4.12
C THR A 755 4.14 36.64 -3.17
N ASP A 756 4.28 35.34 -2.97
CA ASP A 756 5.26 34.73 -2.09
C ASP A 756 5.93 33.52 -2.80
N TYR A 757 6.10 32.38 -2.14
CA TYR A 757 6.59 31.13 -2.75
C TYR A 757 5.64 30.51 -3.80
N SER A 758 4.54 31.18 -4.16
CA SER A 758 3.60 30.74 -5.19
C SER A 758 4.24 30.71 -6.57
N SER A 759 3.89 29.70 -7.37
CA SER A 759 4.38 29.62 -8.74
C SER A 759 3.83 30.72 -9.66
N ILE A 760 2.80 31.46 -9.23
CA ILE A 760 2.21 32.57 -10.01
C ILE A 760 3.22 33.67 -10.31
N GLY A 761 4.24 33.85 -9.46
CA GLY A 761 5.35 34.77 -9.74
C GLY A 761 6.10 34.42 -11.03
N PHE A 762 6.33 33.13 -11.29
CA PHE A 762 6.97 32.70 -12.54
C PHE A 762 6.07 32.87 -13.77
N ASP A 763 4.76 32.66 -13.62
CA ASP A 763 3.81 32.94 -14.71
C ASP A 763 3.81 34.42 -15.09
N TYR A 764 3.79 35.31 -14.08
CA TYR A 764 3.76 36.75 -14.30
C TYR A 764 5.10 37.32 -14.75
N MET A 765 6.21 36.64 -14.42
CA MET A 765 7.56 36.99 -14.87
C MET A 765 7.66 37.10 -16.41
N ALA A 766 6.86 36.32 -17.14
CA ALA A 766 6.78 36.38 -18.61
C ALA A 766 6.30 37.75 -19.14
N THR A 767 5.59 38.54 -18.32
CA THR A 767 5.10 39.87 -18.71
C THR A 767 6.15 40.98 -18.60
N GLY A 768 7.22 40.75 -17.82
CA GLY A 768 8.23 41.77 -17.48
C GLY A 768 7.72 42.89 -16.56
N ARG A 769 6.51 42.77 -15.98
CA ARG A 769 5.91 43.77 -15.09
C ARG A 769 6.33 43.58 -13.63
N PRO A 770 6.26 44.61 -12.76
CA PRO A 770 6.73 44.51 -11.38
C PRO A 770 6.13 43.38 -10.54
N ILE A 771 7.00 42.66 -9.80
CA ILE A 771 6.63 41.66 -8.78
C ILE A 771 7.16 42.16 -7.42
N VAL A 772 6.34 42.03 -6.39
CA VAL A 772 6.73 42.23 -5.00
C VAL A 772 6.54 40.91 -4.25
N TYR A 773 7.63 40.36 -3.71
CA TYR A 773 7.60 39.14 -2.93
C TYR A 773 7.44 39.47 -1.44
N TYR A 774 6.32 39.09 -0.86
CA TYR A 774 6.05 39.24 0.57
C TYR A 774 6.33 37.92 1.30
N ILE A 775 7.48 37.85 1.97
CA ILE A 775 8.08 36.64 2.55
C ILE A 775 8.54 36.88 3.99
N ASP A 776 7.58 37.13 4.88
CA ASP A 776 7.83 37.44 6.30
C ASP A 776 8.33 36.25 7.13
N ASP A 777 8.32 35.04 6.55
CA ASP A 777 8.66 33.76 7.16
C ASP A 777 9.84 33.03 6.49
N TYR A 778 10.69 33.74 5.74
CA TYR A 778 11.71 33.12 4.85
C TYR A 778 12.59 32.05 5.50
N GLU A 779 13.23 32.37 6.62
CA GLU A 779 14.13 31.46 7.30
C GLU A 779 13.40 30.21 7.82
N GLU A 780 12.19 30.38 8.35
CA GLU A 780 11.35 29.27 8.82
C GLU A 780 10.90 28.38 7.66
N TYR A 781 10.41 28.98 6.58
CA TYR A 781 9.95 28.27 5.39
C TYR A 781 11.10 27.47 4.72
N LYS A 782 12.29 28.07 4.62
CA LYS A 782 13.49 27.40 4.09
C LYS A 782 13.94 26.25 5.00
N ALA A 783 13.87 26.41 6.31
CA ALA A 783 14.24 25.39 7.28
C ALA A 783 13.28 24.18 7.21
N ASP A 784 11.97 24.43 7.27
CA ASP A 784 10.91 23.42 7.33
C ASP A 784 10.59 22.82 5.94
N ARG A 785 10.15 23.66 5.00
CA ARG A 785 9.64 23.22 3.70
C ARG A 785 10.75 22.95 2.68
N GLY A 786 11.83 23.74 2.71
CA GLY A 786 12.96 23.69 1.79
C GLY A 786 12.75 24.46 0.48
N LEU A 787 13.82 25.06 -0.06
CA LEU A 787 13.87 25.78 -1.34
C LEU A 787 15.03 25.27 -2.22
N TYR A 788 14.85 25.25 -3.54
CA TYR A 788 15.90 24.83 -4.50
C TYR A 788 16.93 25.93 -4.79
N PHE A 789 16.57 27.19 -4.60
CA PHE A 789 17.44 28.36 -4.77
C PHE A 789 16.96 29.52 -3.91
N ASP A 790 17.82 30.50 -3.66
CA ASP A 790 17.50 31.68 -2.86
C ASP A 790 16.78 32.77 -3.69
N TYR A 791 16.16 33.74 -3.00
CA TYR A 791 15.38 34.80 -3.66
C TYR A 791 16.23 35.78 -4.50
N ASP A 792 17.56 35.75 -4.36
CA ASP A 792 18.51 36.56 -5.14
C ASP A 792 18.50 36.24 -6.64
N LYS A 793 17.89 35.11 -7.03
CA LYS A 793 17.62 34.76 -8.44
C LYS A 793 16.31 35.31 -9.01
N LEU A 794 15.45 35.88 -8.17
CA LEU A 794 14.11 36.31 -8.58
C LEU A 794 14.08 37.82 -8.87
N PRO A 795 13.38 38.27 -9.93
CA PRO A 795 13.22 39.69 -10.21
C PRO A 795 12.09 40.27 -9.36
N GLY A 796 12.33 41.43 -8.73
CA GLY A 796 11.31 42.13 -7.96
C GLY A 796 11.80 42.56 -6.57
N GLU A 797 11.00 43.38 -5.90
CA GLU A 797 11.30 43.86 -4.56
C GLU A 797 10.92 42.79 -3.51
N MET A 798 11.78 42.57 -2.53
CA MET A 798 11.54 41.64 -1.41
C MET A 798 11.06 42.43 -0.19
N ALA A 799 9.91 42.04 0.36
CA ALA A 799 9.33 42.63 1.56
C ALA A 799 9.16 41.57 2.65
N THR A 800 9.69 41.83 3.84
CA THR A 800 9.62 40.91 5.00
C THR A 800 8.63 41.38 6.07
N ASN A 801 8.04 42.57 5.89
CA ASN A 801 7.00 43.11 6.76
C ASN A 801 6.07 44.06 5.98
N ILE A 802 4.93 44.39 6.58
CA ILE A 802 3.88 45.18 5.93
C ILE A 802 4.33 46.60 5.53
N ASN A 803 5.29 47.19 6.25
CA ASN A 803 5.80 48.53 5.94
C ASN A 803 6.72 48.51 4.70
N GLU A 804 7.59 47.51 4.61
CA GLU A 804 8.38 47.26 3.40
C GLU A 804 7.48 46.96 2.21
N LEU A 805 6.42 46.16 2.39
CA LEU A 805 5.46 45.86 1.33
C LEU A 805 4.78 47.14 0.80
N LYS A 806 4.27 48.00 1.70
CA LYS A 806 3.70 49.30 1.32
C LYS A 806 4.69 50.16 0.54
N LYS A 807 5.93 50.23 1.03
CA LYS A 807 7.00 51.01 0.39
C LYS A 807 7.30 50.50 -1.02
N ALA A 808 7.43 49.18 -1.18
CA ALA A 808 7.67 48.56 -2.48
C ALA A 808 6.54 48.86 -3.48
N ILE A 809 5.27 48.75 -3.05
CA ILE A 809 4.11 49.07 -3.90
C ILE A 809 4.13 50.54 -4.31
N LEU A 810 4.33 51.47 -3.36
CA LEU A 810 4.33 52.91 -3.64
C LEU A 810 5.47 53.32 -4.57
N ASN A 811 6.64 52.69 -4.43
CA ASN A 811 7.77 52.90 -5.34
C ASN A 811 7.41 52.50 -6.78
N GLU A 812 6.81 51.32 -6.97
CA GLU A 812 6.39 50.84 -8.28
C GLU A 812 5.25 51.66 -8.90
N VAL A 813 4.32 52.16 -8.07
CA VAL A 813 3.25 53.07 -8.53
C VAL A 813 3.83 54.43 -8.96
N SER A 814 4.83 54.95 -8.25
CA SER A 814 5.35 56.31 -8.46
C SER A 814 6.47 56.37 -9.51
N SER A 815 7.33 55.36 -9.58
CA SER A 815 8.50 55.32 -10.48
C SER A 815 8.80 53.87 -10.90
N PRO A 816 7.97 53.29 -11.79
CA PRO A 816 8.17 51.92 -12.25
C PRO A 816 9.51 51.79 -12.99
N LYS A 817 10.36 50.89 -12.52
CA LYS A 817 11.63 50.55 -13.17
C LYS A 817 11.72 49.04 -13.32
N ALA A 818 12.11 48.58 -14.51
CA ALA A 818 12.38 47.18 -14.72
C ALA A 818 13.52 46.72 -13.79
N HIS A 819 13.24 45.73 -12.95
CA HIS A 819 14.24 45.13 -12.06
C HIS A 819 15.40 44.54 -12.88
N SER A 820 16.65 44.75 -12.45
CA SER A 820 17.85 44.39 -13.23
C SER A 820 17.98 42.89 -13.53
N LEU A 821 17.41 42.03 -12.69
CA LEU A 821 17.44 40.57 -12.85
C LEU A 821 16.46 40.02 -13.89
N TYR A 822 15.52 40.81 -14.41
CA TYR A 822 14.50 40.32 -15.34
C TYR A 822 15.07 39.54 -16.54
N PRO A 823 16.07 40.06 -17.29
CA PRO A 823 16.61 39.36 -18.45
C PRO A 823 17.19 37.98 -18.12
N GLN A 824 17.87 37.85 -16.96
CA GLN A 824 18.44 36.58 -16.52
C GLN A 824 17.36 35.62 -16.04
N ALA A 825 16.43 36.08 -15.20
CA ALA A 825 15.38 35.26 -14.64
C ALA A 825 14.42 34.72 -15.73
N GLN A 826 14.09 35.54 -16.74
CA GLN A 826 13.27 35.09 -17.87
C GLN A 826 13.98 34.03 -18.71
N LYS A 827 15.29 34.17 -18.92
CA LYS A 827 16.10 33.15 -19.62
C LYS A 827 16.15 31.82 -18.84
N GLU A 828 16.15 31.86 -17.51
CA GLU A 828 16.22 30.66 -16.67
C GLU A 828 14.84 29.99 -16.49
N PHE A 829 13.77 30.79 -16.30
CA PHE A 829 12.48 30.28 -15.85
C PHE A 829 11.32 30.43 -16.85
N THR A 830 11.39 31.36 -17.80
CA THR A 830 10.37 31.55 -18.85
C THR A 830 10.95 31.62 -20.27
N PRO A 831 11.96 30.79 -20.65
CA PRO A 831 12.68 30.98 -21.91
C PRO A 831 11.85 30.69 -23.16
N TYR A 832 10.74 29.96 -23.01
CA TYR A 832 9.91 29.50 -24.12
C TYR A 832 8.56 30.20 -24.20
N GLU A 833 8.29 31.18 -23.33
CA GLU A 833 7.02 31.89 -23.31
C GLU A 833 6.93 32.89 -24.47
N ASN A 834 6.15 32.55 -25.49
CA ASN A 834 5.98 33.36 -26.70
C ASN A 834 4.50 33.59 -27.09
N GLY A 835 3.56 33.18 -26.23
CA GLY A 835 2.13 33.25 -26.50
C GLY A 835 1.60 32.19 -27.48
N GLN A 836 2.40 31.18 -27.87
CA GLN A 836 1.97 30.14 -28.80
C GLN A 836 2.17 28.73 -28.26
N VAL A 837 2.32 28.60 -26.94
CA VAL A 837 2.67 27.32 -26.29
C VAL A 837 1.56 26.29 -26.46
N SER A 838 0.30 26.69 -26.36
CA SER A 838 -0.88 25.82 -26.50
C SER A 838 -0.90 25.11 -27.85
N SER A 839 -0.70 25.85 -28.94
CA SER A 839 -0.67 25.31 -30.31
C SER A 839 0.52 24.36 -30.50
N ARG A 840 1.70 24.74 -30.00
CA ARG A 840 2.91 23.90 -30.00
C ARG A 840 2.67 22.57 -29.28
N VAL A 841 2.07 22.59 -28.08
CA VAL A 841 1.75 21.39 -27.30
C VAL A 841 0.71 20.50 -28.01
N ILE A 842 -0.30 21.09 -28.66
CA ILE A 842 -1.29 20.32 -29.44
C ILE A 842 -0.62 19.60 -30.62
N ASN A 843 0.24 20.29 -31.35
CA ASN A 843 1.03 19.74 -32.45
C ASN A 843 1.90 18.55 -32.00
N TRP A 844 2.57 18.68 -30.87
CA TRP A 844 3.39 17.62 -30.31
C TRP A 844 2.57 16.44 -29.77
N PHE A 845 1.59 16.69 -28.90
CA PHE A 845 0.87 15.65 -28.18
C PHE A 845 -0.20 14.93 -29.04
N ILE A 846 -1.04 15.72 -29.73
CA ILE A 846 -2.16 15.20 -30.52
C ILE A 846 -1.68 14.77 -31.90
N HIS A 847 -1.06 15.70 -32.64
CA HIS A 847 -0.65 15.44 -34.02
C HIS A 847 0.63 14.61 -34.12
N GLY A 848 1.42 14.52 -33.03
CA GLY A 848 2.63 13.71 -32.98
C GLY A 848 3.79 14.31 -33.78
N LEU A 849 3.77 15.63 -34.00
CA LEU A 849 4.85 16.34 -34.68
C LEU A 849 6.08 16.40 -33.77
N SER A 850 7.27 16.26 -34.36
CA SER A 850 8.54 16.41 -33.65
C SER A 850 8.75 17.86 -33.22
N ASP A 851 9.40 18.04 -32.07
CA ASP A 851 9.77 19.35 -31.54
C ASP A 851 11.26 19.34 -31.18
N GLU A 852 11.97 20.43 -31.44
CA GLU A 852 13.41 20.55 -31.18
C GLU A 852 13.75 20.53 -29.69
N ASN A 853 12.82 20.93 -28.83
CA ASN A 853 12.97 20.88 -27.37
C ASN A 853 12.36 19.61 -26.77
N GLU A 854 12.09 18.58 -27.58
CA GLU A 854 11.76 17.27 -27.06
C GLU A 854 13.01 16.62 -26.45
N ILE A 855 12.93 16.24 -25.17
CA ILE A 855 14.03 15.63 -24.44
C ILE A 855 13.70 14.18 -24.11
N ASN A 856 14.64 13.29 -24.41
CA ASN A 856 14.64 11.94 -23.88
C ASN A 856 15.53 11.88 -22.65
N ILE A 857 14.92 11.80 -21.47
CA ILE A 857 15.64 11.76 -20.20
C ILE A 857 16.24 10.38 -19.88
N SER A 858 15.81 9.33 -20.59
CA SER A 858 16.27 7.96 -20.34
C SER A 858 17.59 7.67 -21.06
N SER A 859 18.59 7.19 -20.31
CA SER A 859 19.82 6.65 -20.90
C SER A 859 19.54 5.24 -21.45
N GLN A 860 19.68 5.05 -22.76
CA GLN A 860 19.56 3.72 -23.35
C GLN A 860 20.77 2.82 -23.04
N GLU A 861 21.89 3.41 -22.60
CA GLU A 861 23.17 2.72 -22.39
C GLU A 861 23.20 1.92 -21.09
N LYS A 862 22.59 2.43 -20.01
CA LYS A 862 22.56 1.71 -18.72
C LYS A 862 21.58 0.55 -18.72
N LYS A 863 21.95 -0.51 -18.01
CA LYS A 863 21.07 -1.63 -17.66
C LYS A 863 20.25 -1.27 -16.42
N SER A 864 18.94 -1.49 -16.49
CA SER A 864 18.00 -1.10 -15.43
C SER A 864 17.56 -2.30 -14.59
N ILE A 865 17.72 -2.22 -13.27
CA ILE A 865 17.45 -3.29 -12.32
C ILE A 865 16.36 -2.82 -11.35
N LEU A 866 15.25 -3.54 -11.26
CA LEU A 866 14.22 -3.32 -10.23
C LEU A 866 14.37 -4.38 -9.13
N ILE A 867 14.57 -3.93 -7.89
CA ILE A 867 14.74 -4.80 -6.72
C ILE A 867 13.62 -4.54 -5.72
N PHE A 868 12.99 -5.58 -5.20
CA PHE A 868 12.21 -5.50 -3.97
C PHE A 868 13.09 -5.95 -2.78
N GLY A 869 13.41 -5.01 -1.88
CA GLY A 869 14.35 -5.22 -0.77
C GLY A 869 13.71 -5.60 0.58
N GLY A 870 12.38 -5.70 0.66
CA GLY A 870 11.67 -6.02 1.89
C GLY A 870 11.21 -4.81 2.71
N GLU A 871 10.86 -5.06 3.97
CA GLU A 871 10.33 -4.05 4.91
C GLU A 871 11.42 -3.36 5.76
N PHE A 872 12.71 -3.61 5.45
CA PHE A 872 13.86 -3.05 6.18
C PHE A 872 13.89 -3.42 7.68
N LEU A 873 13.53 -4.66 8.00
CA LEU A 873 13.67 -5.22 9.35
C LEU A 873 15.16 -5.24 9.76
N PRO A 874 15.53 -4.97 11.03
CA PRO A 874 16.93 -4.99 11.47
C PRO A 874 17.44 -6.45 11.57
N ASN A 875 17.83 -7.03 10.43
CA ASN A 875 18.30 -8.40 10.29
C ASN A 875 19.34 -8.52 9.16
N GLY A 876 19.91 -9.71 8.98
CA GLY A 876 20.96 -9.97 8.00
C GLY A 876 20.56 -9.75 6.53
N ILE A 877 19.29 -9.97 6.16
CA ILE A 877 18.78 -9.75 4.80
C ILE A 877 18.82 -8.25 4.46
N THR A 878 18.33 -7.41 5.38
CA THR A 878 18.36 -5.96 5.24
C THR A 878 19.79 -5.42 5.17
N THR A 879 20.70 -5.93 6.00
CA THR A 879 22.12 -5.58 5.91
C THR A 879 22.70 -5.97 4.55
N SER A 880 22.41 -7.18 4.05
CA SER A 880 22.89 -7.66 2.75
C SER A 880 22.40 -6.77 1.59
N ILE A 881 21.11 -6.42 1.54
CA ILE A 881 20.61 -5.55 0.46
C ILE A 881 21.19 -4.14 0.53
N ILE A 882 21.36 -3.57 1.73
CA ILE A 882 21.97 -2.24 1.89
C ILE A 882 23.42 -2.28 1.39
N ASN A 883 24.20 -3.30 1.76
CA ASN A 883 25.57 -3.46 1.31
C ASN A 883 25.64 -3.58 -0.22
N LEU A 884 24.76 -4.38 -0.83
CA LEU A 884 24.66 -4.50 -2.28
C LEU A 884 24.36 -3.14 -2.93
N LEU A 885 23.30 -2.45 -2.49
CA LEU A 885 22.90 -1.16 -3.05
C LEU A 885 24.00 -0.10 -2.90
N ASN A 886 24.74 -0.09 -1.80
CA ASN A 886 25.82 0.88 -1.57
C ASN A 886 27.05 0.65 -2.47
N ASN A 887 27.23 -0.56 -3.00
CA ASN A 887 28.40 -0.94 -3.79
C ASN A 887 28.13 -1.14 -5.29
N ILE A 888 26.90 -0.93 -5.78
CA ILE A 888 26.61 -1.03 -7.21
C ILE A 888 27.32 0.07 -8.02
N ASP A 889 27.85 -0.27 -9.19
CA ASP A 889 28.37 0.69 -10.16
C ASP A 889 27.23 1.45 -10.89
N TYR A 890 26.80 2.57 -10.28
CA TYR A 890 25.77 3.46 -10.84
C TYR A 890 26.16 4.17 -12.14
N LYS A 891 27.41 4.05 -12.61
CA LYS A 891 27.79 4.52 -13.95
C LYS A 891 27.29 3.57 -15.03
N LYS A 892 27.20 2.27 -14.72
CA LYS A 892 26.75 1.22 -15.66
C LYS A 892 25.29 0.81 -15.45
N TYR A 893 24.80 0.92 -14.22
CA TYR A 893 23.50 0.40 -13.83
C TYR A 893 22.59 1.47 -13.26
N THR A 894 21.32 1.43 -13.66
CA THR A 894 20.23 2.14 -13.01
C THR A 894 19.57 1.18 -12.05
N VAL A 895 19.46 1.53 -10.76
CA VAL A 895 18.83 0.67 -9.75
C VAL A 895 17.61 1.35 -9.17
N SER A 896 16.48 0.67 -9.27
CA SER A 896 15.23 1.06 -8.63
C SER A 896 14.89 0.11 -7.50
N LEU A 897 14.59 0.65 -6.32
CA LEU A 897 14.15 -0.10 -5.15
C LEU A 897 12.65 0.08 -4.96
N LEU A 898 11.91 -1.02 -5.12
CA LEU A 898 10.48 -1.11 -4.87
C LEU A 898 10.23 -1.26 -3.36
N ILE A 899 9.37 -0.39 -2.80
CA ILE A 899 9.07 -0.38 -1.36
C ILE A 899 7.56 -0.34 -1.06
N ASP A 900 7.19 -0.82 0.13
CA ASP A 900 5.94 -0.46 0.79
C ASP A 900 6.20 0.63 1.83
N PRO A 901 5.86 1.90 1.56
CA PRO A 901 6.12 2.98 2.52
C PRO A 901 5.45 2.75 3.87
N ASN A 902 4.26 2.14 3.89
CA ASN A 902 3.51 1.92 5.13
C ASN A 902 4.14 0.81 5.99
N ALA A 903 4.81 -0.16 5.37
CA ALA A 903 5.51 -1.21 6.10
C ALA A 903 6.82 -0.71 6.72
N ILE A 904 7.49 0.24 6.06
CA ILE A 904 8.74 0.84 6.54
C ILE A 904 8.45 1.88 7.63
N SER A 905 7.50 2.80 7.41
CA SER A 905 7.18 3.87 8.37
C SER A 905 6.49 3.39 9.65
N LYS A 906 6.14 2.10 9.72
CA LYS A 906 5.48 1.49 10.88
C LYS A 906 6.34 1.51 12.15
N GLU A 907 7.66 1.43 12.01
CA GLU A 907 8.60 1.36 13.13
C GLU A 907 9.83 2.22 12.83
N GLU A 908 10.26 3.05 13.78
CA GLU A 908 11.41 3.95 13.64
C GLU A 908 12.70 3.19 13.27
N LYS A 909 12.90 1.98 13.82
CA LYS A 909 14.06 1.13 13.51
C LYS A 909 14.12 0.76 12.03
N ARG A 910 12.98 0.60 11.34
CA ARG A 910 12.94 0.28 9.90
C ARG A 910 13.25 1.50 9.05
N LEU A 911 12.74 2.68 9.43
CA LEU A 911 13.13 3.96 8.83
C LEU A 911 14.63 4.21 8.96
N ALA A 912 15.21 3.94 10.13
CA ALA A 912 16.64 4.05 10.35
C ALA A 912 17.46 3.10 9.47
N GLN A 913 16.96 1.88 9.20
CA GLN A 913 17.59 0.97 8.24
C GLN A 913 17.46 1.49 6.80
N PHE A 914 16.29 1.95 6.40
CA PHE A 914 16.05 2.51 5.06
C PHE A 914 16.91 3.76 4.79
N ALA A 915 17.13 4.61 5.80
CA ALA A 915 17.98 5.80 5.69
C ALA A 915 19.46 5.49 5.37
N ARG A 916 19.89 4.22 5.51
CA ARG A 916 21.24 3.77 5.14
C ARG A 916 21.38 3.41 3.65
N VAL A 917 20.28 3.38 2.91
CA VAL A 917 20.28 3.09 1.47
C VAL A 917 20.93 4.26 0.72
N SER A 918 21.82 3.96 -0.22
CA SER A 918 22.46 4.94 -1.09
C SER A 918 21.45 5.91 -1.73
N PRO A 919 21.69 7.24 -1.69
CA PRO A 919 20.81 8.24 -2.30
C PRO A 919 20.81 8.19 -3.84
N LYS A 920 21.69 7.37 -4.44
CA LYS A 920 21.73 7.11 -5.89
C LYS A 920 20.70 6.08 -6.34
N VAL A 921 20.04 5.38 -5.41
CA VAL A 921 18.95 4.43 -5.72
C VAL A 921 17.68 5.20 -6.02
N ASN A 922 17.00 4.85 -7.12
CA ASN A 922 15.67 5.35 -7.41
C ASN A 922 14.64 4.66 -6.50
N ILE A 923 13.86 5.40 -5.71
CA ILE A 923 12.87 4.80 -4.80
C ILE A 923 11.50 4.75 -5.46
N ILE A 924 10.93 3.54 -5.60
CA ILE A 924 9.62 3.32 -6.20
C ILE A 924 8.62 2.83 -5.13
N PRO A 925 7.72 3.68 -4.64
CA PRO A 925 6.72 3.33 -3.65
C PRO A 925 5.50 2.65 -4.26
N ARG A 926 4.96 1.65 -3.56
CA ARG A 926 3.58 1.23 -3.79
C ARG A 926 2.60 2.27 -3.26
N VAL A 927 1.57 2.56 -4.06
CA VAL A 927 0.53 3.54 -3.74
C VAL A 927 -0.83 2.86 -3.78
N GLY A 928 -1.69 3.14 -2.81
CA GLY A 928 -3.06 2.65 -2.78
C GLY A 928 -3.19 1.12 -2.72
N ARG A 929 -4.42 0.63 -2.94
CA ARG A 929 -4.73 -0.80 -2.99
C ARG A 929 -4.59 -1.35 -4.41
N MET A 930 -4.35 -2.66 -4.51
CA MET A 930 -4.36 -3.36 -5.79
C MET A 930 -5.76 -3.37 -6.40
N ASN A 931 -5.86 -3.02 -7.68
CA ASN A 931 -7.10 -3.13 -8.43
C ASN A 931 -7.41 -4.60 -8.72
N ARG A 932 -8.56 -5.08 -8.24
CA ARG A 932 -9.01 -6.45 -8.45
C ARG A 932 -10.48 -6.43 -8.82
N SER A 933 -10.86 -7.23 -9.81
CA SER A 933 -12.27 -7.57 -10.01
C SER A 933 -12.79 -8.44 -8.86
N ILE A 934 -14.10 -8.71 -8.83
CA ILE A 934 -14.69 -9.65 -7.86
C ILE A 934 -14.06 -11.04 -8.00
N GLU A 935 -13.77 -11.45 -9.23
CA GLU A 935 -13.09 -12.69 -9.56
C GLU A 935 -11.65 -12.70 -9.07
N ASP A 936 -10.87 -11.67 -9.38
CA ASP A 936 -9.46 -11.60 -8.98
C ASP A 936 -9.35 -11.64 -7.44
N ASP A 937 -10.26 -10.96 -6.72
CA ASP A 937 -10.30 -10.99 -5.24
C ASP A 937 -10.69 -12.37 -4.70
N TRP A 938 -11.65 -13.04 -5.33
CA TRP A 938 -12.05 -14.38 -4.93
C TRP A 938 -10.94 -15.41 -5.19
N VAL A 939 -10.30 -15.36 -6.36
CA VAL A 939 -9.17 -16.24 -6.69
C VAL A 939 -8.03 -15.99 -5.71
N GLU A 940 -7.71 -14.73 -5.39
CA GLU A 940 -6.73 -14.41 -4.36
C GLU A 940 -7.11 -14.96 -2.98
N ALA A 941 -8.36 -14.78 -2.55
CA ALA A 941 -8.83 -15.33 -1.28
C ALA A 941 -8.71 -16.86 -1.23
N LYS A 942 -9.03 -17.54 -2.33
CA LYS A 942 -8.90 -18.99 -2.45
C LYS A 942 -7.47 -19.46 -2.55
N ALA A 943 -6.63 -18.77 -3.29
CA ALA A 943 -5.22 -19.08 -3.37
C ALA A 943 -4.51 -18.89 -2.02
N ASN A 944 -5.01 -17.98 -1.17
CA ASN A 944 -4.57 -17.85 0.22
C ASN A 944 -5.13 -18.96 1.13
N GLN A 945 -6.38 -19.40 0.90
CA GLN A 945 -6.99 -20.49 1.65
C GLN A 945 -6.35 -21.86 1.33
N TYR A 946 -6.25 -22.21 0.04
CA TYR A 946 -5.68 -23.48 -0.43
C TYR A 946 -4.17 -23.45 -0.52
N LYS A 947 -3.54 -22.28 -0.34
CA LYS A 947 -2.09 -22.12 -0.31
C LYS A 947 -1.39 -22.54 -1.63
N PHE A 948 -2.14 -22.57 -2.74
CA PHE A 948 -1.62 -22.66 -4.12
C PHE A 948 -2.64 -22.06 -5.09
N VAL A 949 -2.18 -21.65 -6.29
CA VAL A 949 -3.05 -21.27 -7.40
C VAL A 949 -3.16 -22.47 -8.34
N PRO A 950 -4.33 -23.13 -8.44
CA PRO A 950 -4.47 -24.28 -9.35
C PRO A 950 -4.20 -23.85 -10.80
N LYS A 951 -3.72 -24.78 -11.65
CA LYS A 951 -3.17 -24.46 -12.99
C LYS A 951 -4.13 -23.62 -13.86
N ASN A 952 -5.41 -23.97 -13.85
CA ASN A 952 -6.51 -23.26 -14.53
C ASN A 952 -6.72 -21.80 -14.06
N PHE A 953 -6.25 -21.42 -12.87
CA PHE A 953 -6.37 -20.06 -12.34
C PHE A 953 -5.15 -19.19 -12.55
N ARG A 954 -4.00 -19.78 -12.87
CA ARG A 954 -2.72 -19.06 -12.99
C ARG A 954 -2.84 -17.86 -13.92
N ALA A 955 -3.49 -18.03 -15.07
CA ALA A 955 -3.69 -16.95 -16.03
C ALA A 955 -4.46 -15.74 -15.46
N TYR A 956 -5.51 -15.97 -14.65
CA TYR A 956 -6.28 -14.88 -14.02
C TYR A 956 -5.45 -14.15 -12.97
N PHE A 957 -4.76 -14.93 -12.13
CA PHE A 957 -3.90 -14.43 -11.07
C PHE A 957 -2.74 -13.60 -11.66
N GLU A 958 -2.00 -14.18 -12.61
CA GLU A 958 -0.90 -13.51 -13.32
C GLU A 958 -1.36 -12.25 -14.05
N ARG A 959 -2.55 -12.27 -14.67
CA ARG A 959 -3.14 -11.06 -15.29
C ARG A 959 -3.38 -9.96 -14.25
N ALA A 960 -3.96 -10.28 -13.10
CA ALA A 960 -4.23 -9.31 -12.05
C ALA A 960 -2.93 -8.71 -11.49
N TYR A 961 -1.93 -9.55 -11.19
CA TYR A 961 -0.62 -9.08 -10.70
C TYR A 961 0.18 -8.31 -11.75
N ASN A 962 0.08 -8.68 -13.04
CA ASN A 962 0.67 -7.89 -14.11
C ASN A 962 0.02 -6.50 -14.21
N LYS A 963 -1.31 -6.39 -14.03
CA LYS A 963 -1.98 -5.07 -13.96
C LYS A 963 -1.48 -4.25 -12.77
N GLU A 964 -1.32 -4.87 -11.60
CA GLU A 964 -0.75 -4.20 -10.42
C GLU A 964 0.68 -3.73 -10.66
N PHE A 965 1.51 -4.56 -11.31
CA PHE A 965 2.86 -4.21 -11.70
C PHE A 965 2.84 -2.96 -12.59
N ARG A 966 2.02 -2.98 -13.65
CA ARG A 966 1.81 -1.82 -14.54
C ARG A 966 1.23 -0.61 -13.83
N ARG A 967 0.38 -0.80 -12.82
CA ARG A 967 -0.17 0.31 -12.02
C ARG A 967 0.93 0.99 -11.21
N ILE A 968 1.92 0.26 -10.70
CA ILE A 968 2.99 0.83 -9.87
C ILE A 968 4.08 1.47 -10.74
N VAL A 969 4.61 0.75 -11.73
CA VAL A 969 5.79 1.19 -12.51
C VAL A 969 5.49 1.67 -13.91
N GLY A 970 4.22 1.68 -14.33
CA GLY A 970 3.82 2.06 -15.68
C GLY A 970 4.47 1.17 -16.75
N TYR A 971 5.02 1.83 -17.76
CA TYR A 971 5.73 1.18 -18.87
C TYR A 971 7.25 1.34 -18.79
N SER A 972 7.78 1.55 -17.58
CA SER A 972 9.22 1.71 -17.34
C SER A 972 10.07 0.56 -17.89
N LYS A 973 11.33 0.87 -18.22
CA LYS A 973 12.34 -0.09 -18.72
C LYS A 973 13.04 -0.80 -17.56
N PHE A 974 13.05 -2.14 -17.59
CA PHE A 974 13.83 -2.98 -16.70
C PHE A 974 14.44 -4.15 -17.48
N ASP A 975 15.73 -4.40 -17.28
CA ASP A 975 16.49 -5.54 -17.79
C ASP A 975 16.48 -6.71 -16.78
N ALA A 976 16.35 -6.41 -15.48
CA ALA A 976 16.25 -7.42 -14.42
C ALA A 976 15.19 -7.06 -13.37
N LEU A 977 14.49 -8.08 -12.85
CA LEU A 977 13.59 -8.00 -11.70
C LEU A 977 14.10 -8.93 -10.60
N VAL A 978 14.33 -8.39 -9.41
CA VAL A 978 14.90 -9.14 -8.28
C VAL A 978 13.96 -9.08 -7.07
N GLU A 979 13.40 -10.22 -6.68
CA GLU A 979 12.76 -10.37 -5.38
C GLU A 979 13.83 -10.79 -4.37
N PHE A 980 14.41 -9.82 -3.68
CA PHE A 980 15.60 -10.05 -2.88
C PHE A 980 15.30 -10.75 -1.55
N THR A 981 14.06 -10.79 -1.07
CA THR A 981 13.80 -11.36 0.26
C THR A 981 13.58 -12.87 0.23
N GLY A 982 12.85 -13.37 -0.76
CA GLY A 982 12.39 -14.76 -0.84
C GLY A 982 11.31 -15.11 0.18
N TYR A 983 10.62 -14.12 0.78
CA TYR A 983 9.60 -14.34 1.82
C TYR A 983 8.23 -13.82 1.43
N SER A 984 8.14 -12.76 0.62
CA SER A 984 6.84 -12.17 0.33
C SER A 984 6.17 -12.79 -0.89
N ARG A 985 5.06 -13.49 -0.65
CA ARG A 985 4.18 -14.00 -1.71
C ARG A 985 3.72 -12.87 -2.65
N PHE A 986 3.22 -11.77 -2.12
CA PHE A 986 2.66 -10.67 -2.93
C PHE A 986 3.71 -10.10 -3.89
N TRP A 987 4.89 -9.76 -3.38
CA TRP A 987 5.97 -9.19 -4.19
C TRP A 987 6.56 -10.20 -5.17
N ALA A 988 6.68 -11.46 -4.76
CA ALA A 988 7.14 -12.51 -5.63
C ALA A 988 6.17 -12.76 -6.81
N TYR A 989 4.86 -12.74 -6.60
CA TYR A 989 3.90 -12.80 -7.71
C TYR A 989 3.91 -11.54 -8.56
N LEU A 990 4.07 -10.35 -7.95
CA LEU A 990 4.11 -9.08 -8.67
C LEU A 990 5.24 -9.04 -9.70
N LEU A 991 6.46 -9.40 -9.28
CA LEU A 991 7.64 -9.44 -10.14
C LEU A 991 7.59 -10.64 -11.10
N GLY A 992 7.16 -11.81 -10.61
CA GLY A 992 6.99 -13.03 -11.42
C GLY A 992 6.01 -12.85 -12.59
N SER A 993 4.90 -12.15 -12.36
CA SER A 993 3.85 -11.95 -13.36
C SER A 993 4.12 -10.79 -14.33
N ALA A 994 5.19 -10.02 -14.13
CA ALA A 994 5.48 -8.85 -14.94
C ALA A 994 5.74 -9.22 -16.41
N LYS A 995 4.90 -8.73 -17.33
CA LYS A 995 5.05 -8.98 -18.78
C LYS A 995 5.97 -7.96 -19.43
N ILE A 996 7.28 -8.11 -19.20
CA ILE A 996 8.35 -7.32 -19.84
C ILE A 996 9.12 -8.22 -20.81
N LYS A 997 9.46 -7.69 -21.99
CA LYS A 997 10.26 -8.40 -22.99
C LYS A 997 11.72 -8.41 -22.54
N ASN A 998 12.39 -9.55 -22.70
CA ASN A 998 13.82 -9.70 -22.42
C ASN A 998 14.28 -9.39 -20.99
N VAL A 999 13.39 -9.51 -20.01
CA VAL A 999 13.73 -9.35 -18.59
C VAL A 999 14.15 -10.68 -17.96
N VAL A 1000 15.13 -10.64 -17.08
CA VAL A 1000 15.52 -11.77 -16.21
C VAL A 1000 14.85 -11.61 -14.84
N ARG A 1001 14.25 -12.68 -14.31
CA ARG A 1001 13.56 -12.70 -13.01
C ARG A 1001 14.33 -13.57 -12.04
N THR A 1002 14.76 -12.96 -10.94
CA THR A 1002 15.53 -13.63 -9.89
C THR A 1002 14.80 -13.54 -8.56
N ILE A 1003 14.73 -14.64 -7.80
CA ILE A 1003 14.25 -14.66 -6.43
C ILE A 1003 15.32 -15.24 -5.51
N TYR A 1004 15.60 -14.55 -4.41
CA TYR A 1004 16.69 -14.91 -3.50
C TYR A 1004 16.28 -15.93 -2.43
N GLN A 1005 17.24 -16.79 -2.06
CA GLN A 1005 17.13 -17.78 -1.01
C GLN A 1005 18.25 -17.56 0.03
N HIS A 1006 17.93 -16.82 1.08
CA HIS A 1006 18.89 -16.42 2.13
C HIS A 1006 19.26 -17.51 3.12
N ASN A 1007 18.64 -18.69 3.08
CA ASN A 1007 18.79 -19.76 4.06
C ASN A 1007 18.17 -21.07 3.55
N ASP A 1008 18.21 -22.12 4.38
CA ASP A 1008 17.38 -23.33 4.21
C ASP A 1008 15.90 -22.98 4.23
N LYS A 1009 15.33 -22.89 3.02
CA LYS A 1009 13.93 -22.52 2.83
C LYS A 1009 12.98 -23.60 3.34
N TYR A 1010 13.40 -24.87 3.37
CA TYR A 1010 12.58 -25.96 3.90
C TYR A 1010 12.48 -25.93 5.42
N GLY A 1011 13.62 -25.73 6.11
CA GLY A 1011 13.63 -25.54 7.56
C GLY A 1011 12.79 -24.33 7.98
N GLU A 1012 12.92 -23.20 7.28
CA GLU A 1012 12.11 -22.01 7.54
C GLU A 1012 10.61 -22.27 7.33
N TRP A 1013 10.24 -23.01 6.29
CA TRP A 1013 8.86 -23.37 5.99
C TRP A 1013 8.23 -24.25 7.08
N THR A 1014 8.91 -25.32 7.47
CA THR A 1014 8.38 -26.32 8.40
C THR A 1014 8.34 -25.84 9.85
N LEU A 1015 9.26 -24.94 10.24
CA LEU A 1015 9.38 -24.49 11.63
C LEU A 1015 8.68 -23.14 11.90
N ARG A 1016 8.72 -22.20 10.95
CA ARG A 1016 8.40 -20.78 11.25
C ARG A 1016 7.38 -20.17 10.30
N PHE A 1017 7.52 -20.43 9.01
CA PHE A 1017 6.82 -19.69 7.96
C PHE A 1017 6.09 -20.66 7.02
N PRO A 1018 4.98 -21.26 7.48
CA PRO A 1018 4.21 -22.24 6.69
C PRO A 1018 3.67 -21.66 5.38
N TYR A 1019 3.59 -20.33 5.26
CA TYR A 1019 3.17 -19.66 4.04
C TYR A 1019 4.22 -19.67 2.92
N LEU A 1020 5.49 -20.03 3.19
CA LEU A 1020 6.56 -20.07 2.19
C LEU A 1020 6.31 -21.08 1.07
N GLU A 1021 5.54 -22.13 1.36
CA GLU A 1021 5.02 -23.06 0.35
C GLU A 1021 4.33 -22.34 -0.82
N ASN A 1022 3.60 -21.26 -0.53
CA ASN A 1022 2.96 -20.44 -1.56
C ASN A 1022 4.01 -19.80 -2.49
N THR A 1023 5.13 -19.37 -1.93
CA THR A 1023 6.25 -18.78 -2.67
C THR A 1023 6.97 -19.84 -3.49
N PHE A 1024 7.15 -21.06 -2.96
CA PHE A 1024 7.76 -22.16 -3.71
C PHE A 1024 6.89 -22.56 -4.92
N SER A 1025 5.56 -22.52 -4.77
CA SER A 1025 4.61 -22.83 -5.85
C SER A 1025 4.72 -21.93 -7.08
N ILE A 1026 5.42 -20.79 -6.99
CA ILE A 1026 5.62 -19.83 -8.09
C ILE A 1026 7.05 -19.72 -8.58
N TYR A 1027 7.96 -20.54 -8.07
CA TYR A 1027 9.33 -20.60 -8.59
C TYR A 1027 9.39 -20.94 -10.09
N TYR A 1028 8.32 -21.52 -10.65
CA TYR A 1028 8.19 -21.68 -12.10
C TYR A 1028 8.22 -20.35 -12.88
N MET A 1029 7.82 -19.23 -12.27
CA MET A 1029 7.80 -17.89 -12.89
C MET A 1029 9.19 -17.23 -12.96
N TYR A 1030 10.16 -17.78 -12.24
CA TYR A 1030 11.50 -17.20 -12.11
C TYR A 1030 12.49 -17.92 -13.01
N ASP A 1031 13.45 -17.15 -13.53
CA ASP A 1031 14.55 -17.65 -14.34
C ASP A 1031 15.67 -18.19 -13.42
N HIS A 1032 15.93 -17.51 -12.30
CA HIS A 1032 16.90 -17.92 -11.29
C HIS A 1032 16.31 -17.98 -9.87
N LEU A 1033 16.60 -19.09 -9.16
CA LEU A 1033 16.39 -19.30 -7.73
C LEU A 1033 17.75 -19.13 -7.05
N MET A 1034 18.05 -17.91 -6.62
CA MET A 1034 19.38 -17.46 -6.24
C MET A 1034 19.67 -17.67 -4.76
N SER A 1035 20.39 -18.72 -4.41
CA SER A 1035 20.87 -18.92 -3.04
C SER A 1035 22.06 -18.01 -2.72
N VAL A 1036 22.21 -17.61 -1.45
CA VAL A 1036 23.30 -16.70 -1.04
C VAL A 1036 24.68 -17.36 -0.97
N SER A 1037 24.75 -18.67 -1.22
CA SER A 1037 26.00 -19.43 -1.32
C SER A 1037 25.75 -20.77 -1.99
N LYS A 1038 26.82 -21.41 -2.49
CA LYS A 1038 26.73 -22.75 -3.07
C LYS A 1038 26.25 -23.82 -2.08
N PRO A 1039 26.76 -23.92 -0.84
CA PRO A 1039 26.24 -24.87 0.13
C PRO A 1039 24.75 -24.67 0.46
N THR A 1040 24.27 -23.42 0.51
CA THR A 1040 22.84 -23.11 0.68
C THR A 1040 22.02 -23.57 -0.52
N MET A 1041 22.53 -23.39 -1.74
CA MET A 1041 21.91 -23.86 -2.98
C MET A 1041 21.74 -25.37 -2.97
N ASP A 1042 22.81 -26.12 -2.68
CA ASP A 1042 22.81 -27.59 -2.67
C ASP A 1042 21.79 -28.14 -1.65
N LEU A 1043 21.69 -27.51 -0.47
CA LEU A 1043 20.68 -27.84 0.54
C LEU A 1043 19.26 -27.56 0.05
N ASN A 1044 19.03 -26.40 -0.56
CA ASN A 1044 17.72 -26.03 -1.10
C ASN A 1044 17.31 -26.93 -2.28
N ILE A 1045 18.25 -27.34 -3.14
CA ILE A 1045 18.00 -28.34 -4.20
C ILE A 1045 17.52 -29.63 -3.56
N LYS A 1046 18.28 -30.17 -2.60
CA LYS A 1046 17.95 -31.42 -1.91
C LYS A 1046 16.56 -31.38 -1.26
N ASN A 1047 16.21 -30.27 -0.63
CA ASN A 1047 14.97 -30.18 0.16
C ASN A 1047 13.73 -29.78 -0.66
N LEU A 1048 13.90 -29.01 -1.74
CA LEU A 1048 12.79 -28.42 -2.49
C LEU A 1048 12.57 -29.03 -3.88
N CYS A 1049 13.62 -29.46 -4.58
CA CYS A 1049 13.56 -29.74 -6.01
C CYS A 1049 12.52 -30.84 -6.35
N GLU A 1050 12.66 -32.02 -5.72
CA GLU A 1050 11.73 -33.14 -5.91
C GLU A 1050 10.33 -32.80 -5.37
N ARG A 1051 10.29 -32.24 -4.15
CA ARG A 1051 9.06 -31.97 -3.40
C ARG A 1051 8.10 -30.99 -4.09
N PHE A 1052 8.65 -30.00 -4.79
CA PHE A 1052 7.89 -28.97 -5.50
C PHE A 1052 7.98 -29.09 -7.02
N SER A 1053 8.57 -30.17 -7.54
CA SER A 1053 8.76 -30.41 -8.98
C SER A 1053 9.43 -29.22 -9.69
N LEU A 1054 10.50 -28.72 -9.09
CA LEU A 1054 11.25 -27.57 -9.61
C LEU A 1054 12.32 -28.03 -10.61
N ASP A 1055 12.62 -27.16 -11.58
CA ASP A 1055 13.72 -27.39 -12.52
C ASP A 1055 15.05 -27.07 -11.81
N ILE A 1056 15.92 -28.09 -11.70
CA ILE A 1056 17.22 -27.97 -11.05
C ILE A 1056 18.11 -26.92 -11.74
N ASN A 1057 17.95 -26.68 -13.05
CA ASN A 1057 18.76 -25.73 -13.80
C ASN A 1057 18.47 -24.27 -13.44
N LYS A 1058 17.38 -24.01 -12.72
CA LYS A 1058 17.04 -22.67 -12.22
C LYS A 1058 17.78 -22.32 -10.94
N PHE A 1059 18.30 -23.30 -10.21
CA PHE A 1059 19.04 -23.04 -8.97
C PHE A 1059 20.41 -22.47 -9.30
N ASP A 1060 20.73 -21.36 -8.65
CA ASP A 1060 22.01 -20.69 -8.80
C ASP A 1060 22.45 -20.11 -7.45
N TYR A 1061 23.65 -19.56 -7.38
CA TYR A 1061 24.12 -18.87 -6.19
C TYR A 1061 24.87 -17.57 -6.48
N CYS A 1062 24.73 -16.64 -5.54
CA CYS A 1062 25.41 -15.35 -5.54
C CYS A 1062 25.84 -15.04 -4.11
N ASP A 1063 27.13 -14.88 -3.89
CA ASP A 1063 27.67 -14.49 -2.60
C ASP A 1063 27.16 -13.10 -2.18
N ASN A 1064 26.94 -12.88 -0.88
CA ASN A 1064 26.52 -11.57 -0.39
C ASN A 1064 27.66 -10.55 -0.48
N VAL A 1065 27.31 -9.35 -0.94
CA VAL A 1065 28.19 -8.18 -0.94
C VAL A 1065 28.34 -7.64 0.50
N GLN A 1066 29.56 -7.25 0.87
CA GLN A 1066 29.91 -6.64 2.17
C GLN A 1066 29.98 -5.10 2.07
N ASP A 1067 30.33 -4.42 3.14
CA ASP A 1067 30.67 -2.98 3.12
C ASP A 1067 31.95 -2.73 3.96
N PRO A 1068 33.12 -3.15 3.46
CA PRO A 1068 34.36 -3.10 4.23
C PRO A 1068 34.75 -1.68 4.65
N GLU A 1069 34.58 -0.69 3.77
CA GLU A 1069 34.88 0.70 4.06
C GLU A 1069 34.04 1.21 5.24
N SER A 1070 32.72 1.01 5.21
CA SER A 1070 31.85 1.44 6.31
C SER A 1070 32.19 0.73 7.61
N THR A 1071 32.44 -0.58 7.57
CA THR A 1071 32.83 -1.37 8.74
C THR A 1071 34.15 -0.86 9.35
N ILE A 1072 35.17 -0.59 8.54
CA ILE A 1072 36.47 -0.08 8.99
C ILE A 1072 36.32 1.32 9.58
N ILE A 1073 35.57 2.22 8.94
CA ILE A 1073 35.34 3.59 9.43
C ILE A 1073 34.64 3.55 10.79
N LYS A 1074 33.51 2.85 10.88
CA LYS A 1074 32.72 2.75 12.12
C LYS A 1074 33.47 2.04 13.24
N SER A 1075 34.40 1.13 12.93
CA SER A 1075 35.22 0.47 13.94
C SER A 1075 36.17 1.41 14.69
N LYS A 1076 36.40 2.62 14.16
CA LYS A 1076 37.27 3.64 14.76
C LYS A 1076 36.53 4.56 15.74
N GLU A 1077 35.20 4.46 15.84
CA GLU A 1077 34.43 5.23 16.81
C GLU A 1077 34.78 4.83 18.25
N GLU A 1078 34.72 5.80 19.17
CA GLU A 1078 34.97 5.56 20.59
C GLU A 1078 33.79 4.85 21.25
N LEU A 1079 34.09 3.98 22.23
CA LEU A 1079 33.04 3.38 23.05
C LEU A 1079 32.56 4.41 24.08
N SER A 1080 31.29 4.29 24.48
CA SER A 1080 30.78 5.08 25.59
C SER A 1080 31.53 4.76 26.89
N THR A 1081 31.59 5.70 27.83
CA THR A 1081 32.21 5.48 29.15
C THR A 1081 31.57 4.30 29.89
N GLU A 1082 30.29 4.02 29.65
CA GLU A 1082 29.62 2.85 30.22
C GLU A 1082 30.06 1.54 29.56
N ASP A 1083 30.43 1.56 28.29
CA ASP A 1083 30.82 0.37 27.53
C ASP A 1083 32.32 0.03 27.68
N GLU A 1084 33.18 1.01 27.96
CA GLU A 1084 34.61 0.79 28.20
C GLU A 1084 34.86 -0.17 29.38
N LYS A 1085 33.96 -0.20 30.39
CA LYS A 1085 34.05 -1.10 31.55
C LYS A 1085 34.17 -2.59 31.19
N TYR A 1086 33.65 -3.01 30.03
CA TYR A 1086 33.70 -4.40 29.58
C TYR A 1086 35.11 -4.85 29.18
N PHE A 1087 35.98 -3.90 28.82
CA PHE A 1087 37.36 -4.15 28.40
C PHE A 1087 38.37 -3.85 29.52
N GLU A 1088 38.05 -2.92 30.42
CA GLU A 1088 38.92 -2.54 31.53
C GLU A 1088 39.28 -3.72 32.46
N ASN A 1089 40.54 -3.77 32.89
CA ASN A 1089 41.08 -4.72 33.87
C ASN A 1089 40.93 -6.21 33.50
N CYS A 1090 40.67 -6.56 32.23
CA CYS A 1090 40.68 -7.95 31.77
C CYS A 1090 42.13 -8.43 31.56
N LYS A 1091 42.56 -9.43 32.33
CA LYS A 1091 43.89 -10.08 32.18
C LYS A 1091 43.87 -11.33 31.29
N GLY A 1092 42.68 -11.78 30.88
CA GLY A 1092 42.49 -12.93 30.00
C GLY A 1092 42.18 -12.52 28.56
N LYS A 1093 41.57 -13.42 27.79
CA LYS A 1093 41.10 -13.14 26.43
C LYS A 1093 39.64 -12.71 26.42
N ILE A 1094 39.30 -11.76 25.56
CA ILE A 1094 37.94 -11.24 25.37
C ILE A 1094 37.36 -11.84 24.10
N PHE A 1095 36.37 -12.71 24.27
CA PHE A 1095 35.58 -13.30 23.20
C PHE A 1095 34.32 -12.48 22.97
N ILE A 1096 33.87 -12.39 21.71
CA ILE A 1096 32.66 -11.65 21.36
C ILE A 1096 31.73 -12.47 20.46
N ASN A 1097 30.43 -12.42 20.76
CA ASN A 1097 29.35 -12.94 19.94
C ASN A 1097 28.43 -11.79 19.52
N LEU A 1098 28.16 -11.66 18.22
CA LEU A 1098 27.21 -10.69 17.66
C LEU A 1098 26.02 -11.43 17.06
N ALA A 1099 24.91 -11.53 17.79
CA ALA A 1099 23.74 -12.26 17.31
C ALA A 1099 22.46 -11.89 18.08
N ARG A 1100 21.30 -12.04 17.42
CA ARG A 1100 19.99 -11.99 18.10
C ARG A 1100 19.92 -13.10 19.15
N LEU A 1101 19.33 -12.82 20.31
CA LEU A 1101 19.18 -13.83 21.38
C LEU A 1101 17.97 -14.72 21.08
N SER A 1102 18.18 -15.74 20.25
CA SER A 1102 17.12 -16.61 19.73
C SER A 1102 17.57 -18.07 19.61
N PRO A 1103 16.62 -19.05 19.61
CA PRO A 1103 16.96 -20.48 19.68
C PRO A 1103 17.94 -20.97 18.62
N GLU A 1104 17.86 -20.42 17.41
CA GLU A 1104 18.74 -20.79 16.30
C GLU A 1104 20.20 -20.33 16.48
N LYS A 1105 20.45 -19.31 17.30
CA LYS A 1105 21.81 -18.79 17.58
C LYS A 1105 22.49 -19.51 18.75
N ASP A 1106 21.69 -20.14 19.60
CA ASP A 1106 22.10 -21.05 20.67
C ASP A 1106 23.25 -20.53 21.53
N GLN A 1107 23.10 -19.30 22.02
CA GLN A 1107 24.06 -18.72 22.97
C GLN A 1107 24.13 -19.53 24.27
N ALA A 1108 23.10 -20.30 24.61
CA ALA A 1108 23.10 -21.17 25.78
C ALA A 1108 24.21 -22.23 25.69
N LYS A 1109 24.39 -22.85 24.51
CA LYS A 1109 25.52 -23.75 24.22
C LYS A 1109 26.86 -23.04 24.39
N LEU A 1110 26.99 -21.83 23.87
CA LEU A 1110 28.22 -21.03 24.02
C LEU A 1110 28.54 -20.72 25.49
N ILE A 1111 27.55 -20.30 26.28
CA ILE A 1111 27.71 -19.98 27.70
C ILE A 1111 28.14 -21.22 28.50
N ARG A 1112 27.53 -22.38 28.25
CA ARG A 1112 27.92 -23.64 28.92
C ARG A 1112 29.34 -24.07 28.54
N SER A 1113 29.72 -23.94 27.28
CA SER A 1113 31.10 -24.16 26.82
C SER A 1113 32.08 -23.20 27.51
N PHE A 1114 31.70 -21.94 27.67
CA PHE A 1114 32.50 -20.92 28.33
C PHE A 1114 32.68 -21.19 29.83
N ARG A 1115 31.70 -21.83 30.49
CA ARG A 1115 31.84 -22.27 31.89
C ARG A 1115 33.03 -23.19 32.09
N ILE A 1116 33.22 -24.13 31.15
CA ILE A 1116 34.33 -25.08 31.15
C ILE A 1116 35.65 -24.34 30.92
N LEU A 1117 35.67 -23.38 29.97
CA LEU A 1117 36.84 -22.55 29.68
C LEU A 1117 37.30 -21.75 30.90
N VAL A 1118 36.37 -21.11 31.62
CA VAL A 1118 36.65 -20.27 32.80
C VAL A 1118 37.29 -21.07 33.95
N ASN A 1119 37.06 -22.38 34.05
CA ASN A 1119 37.75 -23.22 35.04
C ASN A 1119 39.27 -23.26 34.80
N LYS A 1120 39.73 -23.17 33.55
CA LYS A 1120 41.15 -23.17 33.17
C LYS A 1120 41.70 -21.75 32.98
N TYR A 1121 40.87 -20.83 32.51
CA TYR A 1121 41.23 -19.44 32.18
C TYR A 1121 40.27 -18.44 32.85
N PRO A 1122 40.37 -18.23 34.18
CA PRO A 1122 39.35 -17.51 34.96
C PRO A 1122 39.23 -16.01 34.65
N ASN A 1123 40.24 -15.41 34.02
CA ASN A 1123 40.26 -13.98 33.68
C ASN A 1123 39.66 -13.66 32.29
N SER A 1124 39.27 -14.68 31.52
CA SER A 1124 38.69 -14.48 30.19
C SER A 1124 37.24 -14.00 30.27
N ARG A 1125 36.82 -13.18 29.31
CA ARG A 1125 35.46 -12.61 29.23
C ARG A 1125 34.77 -12.99 27.92
N LEU A 1126 33.45 -13.12 27.97
CA LEU A 1126 32.58 -13.30 26.81
C LEU A 1126 31.58 -12.14 26.77
N LEU A 1127 31.61 -11.37 25.69
CA LEU A 1127 30.67 -10.30 25.41
C LEU A 1127 29.64 -10.79 24.38
N ILE A 1128 28.36 -10.76 24.74
CA ILE A 1128 27.27 -11.11 23.84
C ILE A 1128 26.48 -9.83 23.52
N LEU A 1129 26.61 -9.35 22.29
CA LEU A 1129 25.90 -8.16 21.80
C LEU A 1129 24.71 -8.59 20.96
N GLY A 1130 23.57 -8.02 21.29
CA GLY A 1130 22.29 -8.34 20.70
C GLY A 1130 21.19 -8.39 21.76
N ASP A 1131 19.97 -8.54 21.28
CA ASP A 1131 18.79 -8.67 22.12
C ASP A 1131 17.86 -9.71 21.49
N GLY A 1132 16.89 -10.20 22.25
CA GLY A 1132 15.95 -11.20 21.75
C GLY A 1132 15.21 -11.94 22.86
N PRO A 1133 14.26 -12.80 22.47
CA PRO A 1133 13.37 -13.49 23.39
C PRO A 1133 14.09 -14.33 24.46
N LEU A 1134 15.34 -14.74 24.22
CA LEU A 1134 16.12 -15.56 25.16
C LEU A 1134 16.91 -14.74 26.20
N TYR A 1135 16.83 -13.40 26.21
CA TYR A 1135 17.66 -12.57 27.10
C TYR A 1135 17.64 -13.04 28.57
N ASN A 1136 16.46 -13.36 29.11
CA ASN A 1136 16.33 -13.76 30.51
C ASN A 1136 16.73 -15.20 30.76
N ASP A 1137 16.40 -16.11 29.84
CA ASP A 1137 16.83 -17.50 29.93
C ASP A 1137 18.37 -17.57 29.97
N LEU A 1138 19.04 -16.77 29.12
CA LEU A 1138 20.49 -16.64 29.11
C LEU A 1138 21.02 -15.93 30.36
N SER A 1139 20.36 -14.87 30.84
CA SER A 1139 20.73 -14.17 32.08
C SER A 1139 20.65 -15.09 33.31
N ASN A 1140 19.60 -15.92 33.39
CA ASN A 1140 19.42 -16.89 34.46
C ASN A 1140 20.46 -18.01 34.35
N LEU A 1141 20.71 -18.52 33.14
CA LEU A 1141 21.77 -19.50 32.90
C LEU A 1141 23.14 -18.99 33.36
N ILE A 1142 23.47 -17.73 33.07
CA ILE A 1142 24.73 -17.10 33.53
C ILE A 1142 24.82 -17.11 35.05
N LYS A 1143 23.73 -16.78 35.77
CA LYS A 1143 23.67 -16.82 37.24
C LYS A 1143 23.76 -18.23 37.79
N GLU A 1144 23.01 -19.17 37.22
CA GLU A 1144 23.02 -20.58 37.62
C GLU A 1144 24.41 -21.20 37.49
N LEU A 1145 25.17 -20.77 36.48
CA LEU A 1145 26.54 -21.23 36.24
C LEU A 1145 27.61 -20.42 36.99
N ASN A 1146 27.24 -19.39 37.77
CA ASN A 1146 28.12 -18.45 38.46
C ASN A 1146 29.13 -17.75 37.52
N LEU A 1147 28.64 -17.21 36.40
CA LEU A 1147 29.45 -16.58 35.35
C LEU A 1147 29.30 -15.06 35.24
N GLU A 1148 28.67 -14.39 36.21
CA GLU A 1148 28.33 -12.96 36.14
C GLU A 1148 29.55 -12.02 36.02
N SER A 1149 30.74 -12.50 36.39
CA SER A 1149 32.00 -11.73 36.25
C SER A 1149 32.73 -12.01 34.92
N ASN A 1150 32.27 -13.00 34.14
CA ASN A 1150 32.93 -13.48 32.94
C ASN A 1150 32.06 -13.30 31.68
N VAL A 1151 30.74 -13.46 31.77
CA VAL A 1151 29.82 -13.38 30.63
C VAL A 1151 28.92 -12.15 30.77
N PHE A 1152 28.92 -11.30 29.75
CA PHE A 1152 28.18 -10.04 29.74
C PHE A 1152 27.19 -10.01 28.56
N LEU A 1153 25.90 -9.88 28.87
CA LEU A 1153 24.88 -9.54 27.88
C LEU A 1153 24.85 -8.01 27.72
N VAL A 1154 25.46 -7.52 26.65
CA VAL A 1154 25.73 -6.08 26.45
C VAL A 1154 24.49 -5.34 25.89
N GLY A 1155 23.59 -6.07 25.23
CA GLY A 1155 22.41 -5.53 24.55
C GLY A 1155 22.72 -5.07 23.12
N ILE A 1156 21.76 -4.39 22.49
CA ILE A 1156 21.93 -3.82 21.14
C ILE A 1156 22.79 -2.55 21.21
N ARG A 1157 23.70 -2.39 20.26
CA ARG A 1157 24.39 -1.13 19.97
C ARG A 1157 24.14 -0.75 18.51
N PHE A 1158 23.97 0.54 18.23
CA PHE A 1158 23.77 1.02 16.86
C PHE A 1158 25.00 0.73 15.99
N ASN A 1159 26.19 0.89 16.56
CA ASN A 1159 27.46 0.52 15.95
C ASN A 1159 28.17 -0.55 16.81
N PRO A 1160 28.20 -1.83 16.39
CA PRO A 1160 28.89 -2.90 17.11
C PRO A 1160 30.39 -3.01 16.80
N PHE A 1161 30.88 -2.33 15.76
CA PHE A 1161 32.24 -2.53 15.25
C PHE A 1161 33.36 -2.10 16.22
N PRO A 1162 33.21 -1.05 17.06
CA PRO A 1162 34.20 -0.73 18.10
C PRO A 1162 34.40 -1.85 19.13
N PHE A 1163 33.35 -2.58 19.48
CA PHE A 1163 33.45 -3.76 20.36
C PHE A 1163 34.16 -4.91 19.64
N LEU A 1164 33.74 -5.20 18.41
CA LEU A 1164 34.30 -6.27 17.61
C LEU A 1164 35.81 -6.05 17.39
N LYS A 1165 36.23 -4.82 17.08
CA LYS A 1165 37.65 -4.47 16.89
C LYS A 1165 38.49 -4.65 18.16
N ARG A 1166 37.96 -4.31 19.34
CA ARG A 1166 38.66 -4.42 20.62
C ARG A 1166 38.71 -5.85 21.18
N ALA A 1167 37.79 -6.72 20.77
CA ALA A 1167 37.80 -8.13 21.19
C ALA A 1167 39.00 -8.90 20.58
N ASP A 1168 39.44 -9.95 21.28
CA ASP A 1168 40.52 -10.84 20.83
C ASP A 1168 40.03 -11.87 19.80
N CYS A 1169 38.81 -12.38 19.94
CA CYS A 1169 38.27 -13.43 19.06
C CYS A 1169 36.74 -13.32 18.92
N PHE A 1170 36.25 -13.45 17.69
CA PHE A 1170 34.82 -13.57 17.40
C PHE A 1170 34.38 -15.03 17.48
N VAL A 1171 33.18 -15.27 18.03
CA VAL A 1171 32.62 -16.61 18.21
C VAL A 1171 31.19 -16.68 17.70
N LEU A 1172 30.91 -17.64 16.82
CA LEU A 1172 29.57 -17.95 16.32
C LEU A 1172 29.12 -19.34 16.79
N SER A 1173 28.01 -19.40 17.53
CA SER A 1173 27.48 -20.61 18.14
C SER A 1173 26.23 -21.19 17.46
N SER A 1174 25.84 -20.64 16.33
CA SER A 1174 24.54 -20.93 15.69
C SER A 1174 24.34 -22.41 15.37
N ASN A 1175 23.09 -22.85 15.44
CA ASN A 1175 22.66 -24.17 14.99
C ASN A 1175 22.29 -24.20 13.51
N HIS A 1176 21.87 -23.06 12.96
CA HIS A 1176 21.55 -22.93 11.55
C HIS A 1176 21.65 -21.47 11.09
N GLU A 1177 22.23 -21.24 9.91
CA GLU A 1177 22.46 -19.93 9.29
C GLU A 1177 22.45 -20.05 7.76
N GLY A 1178 22.15 -18.94 7.08
CA GLY A 1178 22.33 -18.83 5.63
C GLY A 1178 23.78 -18.55 5.23
N GLN A 1179 24.16 -17.28 5.27
CA GLN A 1179 25.55 -16.83 5.20
C GLN A 1179 25.72 -15.74 6.28
N PRO A 1180 26.37 -16.02 7.42
CA PRO A 1180 26.44 -15.08 8.53
C PRO A 1180 27.29 -13.85 8.17
N MET A 1181 26.65 -12.69 8.03
CA MET A 1181 27.34 -11.43 7.72
C MET A 1181 28.36 -11.05 8.80
N THR A 1182 28.11 -11.39 10.06
CA THR A 1182 29.00 -11.09 11.19
C THR A 1182 30.35 -11.81 11.10
N LEU A 1183 30.43 -12.94 10.39
CA LEU A 1183 31.72 -13.60 10.10
C LEU A 1183 32.55 -12.73 9.15
N PHE A 1184 31.94 -12.17 8.10
CA PHE A 1184 32.63 -11.27 7.19
C PHE A 1184 33.03 -9.96 7.86
N GLU A 1185 32.17 -9.39 8.69
CA GLU A 1185 32.48 -8.20 9.50
C GLU A 1185 33.70 -8.44 10.40
N ALA A 1186 33.80 -9.63 11.00
CA ALA A 1186 34.96 -10.03 11.80
C ALA A 1186 36.22 -10.22 10.94
N MET A 1187 36.12 -10.87 9.78
CA MET A 1187 37.24 -11.05 8.85
C MET A 1187 37.77 -9.69 8.32
N ILE A 1188 36.88 -8.75 7.99
CA ILE A 1188 37.23 -7.39 7.55
C ILE A 1188 38.03 -6.63 8.62
N LEU A 1189 37.72 -6.86 9.90
CA LEU A 1189 38.45 -6.26 11.03
C LEU A 1189 39.64 -7.12 11.50
N GLU A 1190 40.03 -8.13 10.71
CA GLU A 1190 41.15 -9.04 10.99
C GLU A 1190 41.03 -9.72 12.37
N LYS A 1191 39.79 -10.07 12.75
CA LYS A 1191 39.54 -10.80 14.00
C LYS A 1191 39.68 -12.31 13.78
N PRO A 1192 40.39 -13.03 14.66
CA PRO A 1192 40.27 -14.48 14.81
C PRO A 1192 38.81 -14.92 14.97
N ILE A 1193 38.44 -16.04 14.33
CA ILE A 1193 37.05 -16.53 14.30
C ILE A 1193 37.00 -18.00 14.71
N ILE A 1194 36.10 -18.31 15.63
CA ILE A 1194 35.66 -19.68 15.93
C ILE A 1194 34.18 -19.78 15.60
N ALA A 1195 33.78 -20.75 14.79
CA ALA A 1195 32.39 -20.94 14.41
C ALA A 1195 31.97 -22.41 14.47
N THR A 1196 30.74 -22.68 14.88
CA THR A 1196 30.14 -24.02 14.76
C THR A 1196 30.06 -24.46 13.30
N ASP A 1197 30.31 -25.74 13.07
CA ASP A 1197 30.36 -26.34 11.74
C ASP A 1197 28.95 -26.59 11.18
N ILE A 1198 28.37 -25.54 10.61
CA ILE A 1198 27.06 -25.51 9.97
C ILE A 1198 27.18 -25.03 8.53
N VAL A 1199 26.16 -25.29 7.70
CA VAL A 1199 26.15 -24.93 6.27
C VAL A 1199 26.53 -23.47 6.02
N GLY A 1200 25.95 -22.54 6.77
CA GLY A 1200 26.26 -21.12 6.60
C GLY A 1200 27.64 -20.68 7.09
N SER A 1201 28.21 -21.36 8.10
CA SER A 1201 29.57 -21.07 8.56
C SER A 1201 30.60 -21.62 7.57
N ARG A 1202 30.38 -22.82 7.01
CA ARG A 1202 31.20 -23.37 5.93
C ARG A 1202 31.21 -22.43 4.73
N SER A 1203 30.04 -21.97 4.28
CA SER A 1203 29.98 -21.08 3.12
C SER A 1203 30.73 -19.76 3.30
N ALA A 1204 30.76 -19.23 4.53
CA ALA A 1204 31.52 -18.04 4.86
C ALA A 1204 33.03 -18.30 5.02
N LEU A 1205 33.44 -19.41 5.64
CA LEU A 1205 34.83 -19.62 6.09
C LEU A 1205 35.65 -20.59 5.23
N GLU A 1206 35.04 -21.39 4.36
CA GLU A 1206 35.78 -22.36 3.53
C GLU A 1206 36.76 -21.61 2.60
N GLY A 1207 38.06 -21.93 2.73
CA GLY A 1207 39.14 -21.23 2.03
C GLY A 1207 39.44 -19.82 2.55
N ARG A 1208 38.90 -19.43 3.72
CA ARG A 1208 39.01 -18.08 4.33
C ARG A 1208 39.42 -18.18 5.81
N PRO A 1209 39.81 -17.06 6.45
CA PRO A 1209 40.23 -17.12 7.85
C PRO A 1209 39.09 -17.40 8.83
N GLY A 1210 39.18 -18.54 9.48
CA GLY A 1210 38.31 -18.95 10.59
C GLY A 1210 38.48 -20.43 10.90
N HIS A 1211 38.09 -20.82 12.11
CA HIS A 1211 38.18 -22.19 12.56
C HIS A 1211 36.79 -22.77 12.81
N LEU A 1212 36.44 -23.83 12.07
CA LEU A 1212 35.19 -24.56 12.24
C LEU A 1212 35.36 -25.64 13.30
N VAL A 1213 34.43 -25.68 14.25
CA VAL A 1213 34.39 -26.69 15.32
C VAL A 1213 33.09 -27.49 15.26
N PRO A 1214 33.05 -28.74 15.75
CA PRO A 1214 31.81 -29.49 15.87
C PRO A 1214 30.72 -28.65 16.54
N ASN A 1215 29.47 -28.76 16.07
CA ASN A 1215 28.34 -28.03 16.63
C ASN A 1215 27.89 -28.63 17.98
N SER A 1216 28.76 -28.58 18.98
CA SER A 1216 28.55 -29.08 20.35
C SER A 1216 29.23 -28.16 21.38
N GLU A 1217 29.00 -28.41 22.66
CA GLU A 1217 29.64 -27.65 23.75
C GLU A 1217 31.14 -27.93 23.82
N GLU A 1218 31.51 -29.19 23.62
CA GLU A 1218 32.90 -29.66 23.61
C GLU A 1218 33.68 -29.06 22.43
N GLY A 1219 33.06 -28.99 21.25
CA GLY A 1219 33.66 -28.40 20.06
C GLY A 1219 33.98 -26.91 20.26
N LEU A 1220 33.01 -26.13 20.78
CA LEU A 1220 33.21 -24.72 21.11
C LEU A 1220 34.28 -24.55 22.19
N TYR A 1221 34.24 -25.32 23.28
CA TYR A 1221 35.27 -25.27 24.32
C TYR A 1221 36.68 -25.52 23.75
N GLN A 1222 36.84 -26.56 22.93
CA GLN A 1222 38.13 -26.92 22.35
C GLN A 1222 38.67 -25.80 21.46
N GLY A 1223 37.85 -25.25 20.56
CA GLY A 1223 38.24 -24.12 19.72
C GLY A 1223 38.66 -22.88 20.52
N LEU A 1224 37.91 -22.55 21.58
CA LEU A 1224 38.24 -21.43 22.48
C LEU A 1224 39.58 -21.66 23.21
N SER A 1225 39.83 -22.89 23.69
CA SER A 1225 41.08 -23.25 24.34
C SER A 1225 42.26 -23.22 23.37
N ASP A 1226 42.09 -23.76 22.16
CA ASP A 1226 43.14 -23.80 21.13
C ASP A 1226 43.51 -22.38 20.65
N PHE A 1227 42.55 -21.46 20.62
CA PHE A 1227 42.83 -20.04 20.38
C PHE A 1227 43.69 -19.43 21.48
N ILE A 1228 43.35 -19.63 22.77
CA ILE A 1228 44.15 -19.11 23.89
C ILE A 1228 45.56 -19.69 23.90
N GLU A 1229 45.69 -20.97 23.52
CA GLU A 1229 46.96 -21.71 23.46
C GLU A 1229 47.78 -21.41 22.20
N GLY A 1230 47.27 -20.58 21.28
CA GLY A 1230 47.99 -20.17 20.07
C GLY A 1230 48.13 -21.28 19.02
N LYS A 1231 47.29 -22.33 19.07
CA LYS A 1231 47.31 -23.46 18.14
C LYS A 1231 46.59 -23.18 16.81
N LEU A 1232 45.79 -22.11 16.75
CA LEU A 1232 45.02 -21.75 15.56
C LEU A 1232 45.77 -20.71 14.73
N HIS A 1233 45.81 -20.94 13.42
CA HIS A 1233 46.37 -20.02 12.44
C HIS A 1233 45.25 -19.40 11.59
N PHE A 1234 45.28 -18.08 11.42
CA PHE A 1234 44.28 -17.33 10.64
C PHE A 1234 44.98 -16.65 9.47
N SER A 1235 44.49 -16.89 8.25
CA SER A 1235 44.99 -16.23 7.04
C SER A 1235 44.45 -14.79 6.93
N HIS A 1236 44.95 -14.01 5.96
CA HIS A 1236 44.36 -12.71 5.62
C HIS A 1236 43.11 -12.91 4.75
N PHE A 1237 42.10 -12.05 4.92
CA PHE A 1237 40.91 -12.01 4.07
C PHE A 1237 40.99 -10.82 3.11
N ASP A 1238 41.23 -11.10 1.82
CA ASP A 1238 41.16 -10.09 0.77
C ASP A 1238 39.70 -9.74 0.46
N TYR A 1239 39.18 -8.77 1.20
CA TYR A 1239 37.82 -8.29 1.04
C TYR A 1239 37.60 -7.58 -0.31
N ASN A 1240 38.64 -7.03 -0.95
CA ASN A 1240 38.51 -6.35 -2.25
C ASN A 1240 38.27 -7.38 -3.37
N SER A 1241 39.06 -8.46 -3.38
CA SER A 1241 38.86 -9.59 -4.29
C SER A 1241 37.48 -10.21 -4.11
N TYR A 1242 37.09 -10.48 -2.85
CA TYR A 1242 35.77 -11.02 -2.54
C TYR A 1242 34.64 -10.12 -3.05
N GLN A 1243 34.71 -8.81 -2.80
CA GLN A 1243 33.70 -7.85 -3.23
C GLN A 1243 33.55 -7.77 -4.75
N ASN A 1244 34.67 -7.70 -5.46
CA ASN A 1244 34.67 -7.69 -6.92
C ASN A 1244 34.08 -8.99 -7.48
N SER A 1245 34.42 -10.14 -6.89
CA SER A 1245 33.83 -11.43 -7.26
C SER A 1245 32.32 -11.46 -7.03
N ALA A 1246 31.85 -11.07 -5.84
CA ALA A 1246 30.43 -11.08 -5.49
C ALA A 1246 29.60 -10.15 -6.40
N LEU A 1247 30.08 -8.94 -6.69
CA LEU A 1247 29.42 -8.01 -7.62
C LEU A 1247 29.40 -8.53 -9.06
N ASN A 1248 30.51 -9.09 -9.54
CA ASN A 1248 30.56 -9.67 -10.89
C ASN A 1248 29.62 -10.86 -11.02
N MET A 1249 29.55 -11.72 -9.98
CA MET A 1249 28.56 -12.78 -9.90
C MET A 1249 27.15 -12.20 -9.99
N PHE A 1250 26.80 -11.24 -9.13
CA PHE A 1250 25.48 -10.59 -9.14
C PHE A 1250 25.09 -10.09 -10.53
N TYR A 1251 25.94 -9.30 -11.18
CA TYR A 1251 25.64 -8.78 -12.52
C TYR A 1251 25.53 -9.88 -13.56
N SER A 1252 26.45 -10.84 -13.57
CA SER A 1252 26.45 -11.92 -14.55
C SER A 1252 25.16 -12.74 -14.47
N LYS A 1253 24.66 -13.02 -13.27
CA LYS A 1253 23.48 -13.88 -13.08
C LYS A 1253 22.16 -13.19 -13.36
N ILE A 1254 21.99 -11.95 -12.88
CA ILE A 1254 20.69 -11.27 -13.03
C ILE A 1254 20.53 -10.61 -14.41
N LEU A 1255 21.60 -10.52 -15.21
CA LEU A 1255 21.57 -9.92 -16.56
C LEU A 1255 21.89 -10.94 -17.67
N SER A 1256 22.33 -12.16 -17.36
CA SER A 1256 22.48 -13.23 -18.35
C SER A 1256 21.12 -13.75 -18.80
N LYS A 1257 20.97 -13.97 -20.10
CA LYS A 1257 19.79 -14.59 -20.68
C LYS A 1257 20.16 -15.82 -21.50
#